data_AF-A0AAD4KLL4-F1
#
_entry.id   AF-A0AAD4KLL4-F1
#
_cell.length_a   1.000
_cell.length_b   1.000
_cell.length_c   1.000
_cell.angle_alpha   90.00
_cell.angle_beta   90.00
_cell.angle_gamma   90.00
#
_symmetry.space_group_name_H-M   'P 1'
#
loop_
_entity.id
_entity.type
_entity.pdbx_description
1 polymer ?
#
loop_
_entity_poly.entity_id
_entity_poly.type
_entity_poly.pdbx_seq_one_letter_code
_entity_poly.pdbx_strand_id
1 'polypeptide(L)'
;MRLRRAFGLLLGAACQVEARSVFAHFMVGAYPFPPISGTMILKTLLGDWQSDIQKAQAAHIDAFALNMAHGDPANVPSMANAFQAASGLGFKLFFSFDYAGNGSWPMQRVIDIVNQYKGNSAYFLRGSQPLVSTFEGPSSAANWTEIKSQTGCFFIPDWSSLGADAAMQLGEADGLFNWAAWPTGQEDMNTYVDASYLQFLGGRPYMMPVSPWFFTNLPGYDKNWLWNSGHLWFDRWQEVLSMPHDDVPEFLEIISWNDYGESHYIGPLNPKSYAAFTIGHAPYNYADSMPHDGWRLFLPYVIDTYKTGKGTITQEGVVAWYRLSRAAACADGGTTGNTASQLQVEITPGALALDQIFFTALLASPASVTVSIGGKSVPASWKNVPSGGVGLYHGSCSMEDSSYVGPVVVTIERLGSTIASMNGASITNSCPHGITNWNAWVGQATSTHSITPVSPKLSNEDAVCIAGFGLGDFENLCAFACEYGYCPIGACTCTAMGPAKPKPSATGQAGYPVAGESADYSGLCSFDCNYGHCPSNLCGHTSVPLATPTVSPFTPPAPISGTGVNDAFNDLCAWTCQYGFCPMHSCVTTDTGVLKVPPAQNGFTGKTVLTVDDSGLCNWACSRGFCLQGVCVGSLTDVSAQPSWTQATCDLDVVNNINDDSKYRWQYVDCDTAWSQAINYWNANQAAAAKEKNSFSMEIASFFKDTGLQDDMNCQSLTDHNGCDSEVQCKDVNHPAGMFILNSLIHLDEHFQNLYDAISRLETNALGDVPTINDVFAPLPTENQALKIALDVLSLGFALFAAPFWNAYLKGINIVKENSNTLGSIKDMTNALVSNTVTLLKDSSPAGLDIANENDLTTNVKNAVTGWQDGISALVNQLFSGSSDDVARVYDLIGGGSYIKVTNPPNDVDIQNWMAAPLYAMIIPNAWSFNNKAPFVLDSGQNCDPSNPLPDNVDSDTVAATSVCYNNRMYYLLSASGDAETNCQSWPGCESCSETCTDNDFSAPSGLSSLTGKAGAYGGLTVATIVQGAVNGYTNNGNKNGWKTADPSDAATLSKLIDLGVAAPGVVTIPVCGNDEAWQNWYQYSINSHPQSANYPCN
;
A
#
# COMPACT_ATOMS: atom_id res chain seq x y z
N MET A 1 -41.56 45.29 -32.96
CA MET A 1 -40.68 46.23 -33.69
C MET A 1 -39.73 45.40 -34.56
N ARG A 2 -39.81 45.53 -35.88
CA ARG A 2 -39.00 44.79 -36.85
C ARG A 2 -37.62 45.44 -37.03
N LEU A 3 -36.69 44.67 -37.61
CA LEU A 3 -35.34 44.99 -38.12
C LEU A 3 -34.19 45.02 -37.11
N ARG A 4 -33.42 43.91 -37.07
CA ARG A 4 -32.05 43.82 -37.61
C ARG A 4 -31.56 42.36 -37.52
N ARG A 5 -31.79 41.61 -38.60
CA ARG A 5 -31.00 40.41 -38.97
C ARG A 5 -29.95 40.84 -39.99
N ALA A 6 -28.85 40.09 -40.04
CA ALA A 6 -27.70 40.18 -40.93
C ALA A 6 -26.53 41.05 -40.41
N PHE A 7 -25.68 40.45 -39.58
CA PHE A 7 -24.22 40.33 -39.78
C PHE A 7 -23.67 39.53 -38.57
N GLY A 8 -23.17 38.31 -38.81
CA GLY A 8 -22.66 37.43 -37.75
C GLY A 8 -22.98 35.95 -37.95
N LEU A 9 -22.78 35.42 -39.15
CA LEU A 9 -22.69 33.98 -39.41
C LEU A 9 -21.18 33.69 -39.57
N LEU A 10 -20.64 32.78 -38.75
CA LEU A 10 -19.23 32.35 -38.58
C LEU A 10 -18.52 32.81 -37.29
N LEU A 11 -19.17 32.64 -36.14
CA LEU A 11 -18.49 32.16 -34.93
C LEU A 11 -19.23 30.90 -34.53
N GLY A 12 -18.56 29.76 -34.63
CA GLY A 12 -19.09 28.49 -34.13
C GLY A 12 -19.39 28.67 -32.66
N ALA A 13 -20.68 28.75 -32.33
CA ALA A 13 -21.15 28.27 -31.04
C ALA A 13 -20.88 26.76 -31.05
N ALA A 14 -19.65 26.39 -30.70
CA ALA A 14 -19.46 25.16 -29.98
C ALA A 14 -20.31 25.34 -28.72
N CYS A 15 -21.54 24.80 -28.75
CA CYS A 15 -22.09 24.28 -27.51
C CYS A 15 -21.02 23.32 -27.01
N GLN A 16 -20.20 23.76 -26.07
CA GLN A 16 -19.48 22.82 -25.23
C GLN A 16 -20.58 22.09 -24.48
N VAL A 17 -20.95 20.92 -25.01
CA VAL A 17 -21.51 19.87 -24.16
C VAL A 17 -20.38 19.62 -23.17
N GLU A 18 -20.52 20.06 -21.92
CA GLU A 18 -19.60 19.63 -20.87
C GLU A 18 -19.66 18.10 -20.85
N ALA A 19 -18.55 17.46 -21.20
CA ALA A 19 -18.51 16.01 -21.35
C ALA A 19 -18.45 15.37 -19.96
N ARG A 20 -19.59 14.85 -19.49
CA ARG A 20 -19.69 14.08 -18.26
C ARG A 20 -18.75 12.87 -18.30
N SER A 21 -18.04 12.61 -17.21
CA SER A 21 -17.10 11.49 -17.10
C SER A 21 -17.37 10.63 -15.87
N VAL A 22 -17.07 9.33 -15.99
CA VAL A 22 -17.23 8.34 -14.92
C VAL A 22 -15.89 7.68 -14.65
N PHE A 23 -15.49 7.71 -13.38
CA PHE A 23 -14.23 7.16 -12.89
C PHE A 23 -14.50 5.95 -12.00
N ALA A 24 -13.48 5.13 -11.78
CA ALA A 24 -13.50 4.15 -10.69
C ALA A 24 -12.27 4.31 -9.80
N HIS A 25 -12.51 4.36 -8.49
CA HIS A 25 -11.48 4.42 -7.47
C HIS A 25 -10.62 3.16 -7.51
N PHE A 26 -9.31 3.29 -7.57
CA PHE A 26 -8.42 2.15 -7.75
C PHE A 26 -7.31 2.16 -6.72
N MET A 27 -7.29 1.16 -5.84
CA MET A 27 -6.24 0.96 -4.86
C MET A 27 -4.98 0.47 -5.58
N VAL A 28 -3.96 1.33 -5.67
CA VAL A 28 -2.67 1.01 -6.31
C VAL A 28 -1.80 0.16 -5.38
N GLY A 29 -1.84 0.48 -4.07
CA GLY A 29 -1.15 -0.24 -3.02
C GLY A 29 -1.78 -1.61 -2.75
N ALA A 30 -0.99 -2.67 -2.91
CA ALA A 30 -1.30 -4.02 -2.45
C ALA A 30 0.03 -4.72 -2.18
N TYR A 31 0.57 -4.49 -0.99
CA TYR A 31 1.89 -4.96 -0.58
C TYR A 31 1.92 -6.48 -0.34
N PRO A 32 2.77 -7.27 -1.01
CA PRO A 32 3.06 -8.63 -0.57
C PRO A 32 4.15 -8.63 0.52
N PHE A 33 3.85 -9.25 1.67
CA PHE A 33 4.90 -9.90 2.48
C PHE A 33 5.56 -11.01 1.64
N PRO A 34 6.83 -11.39 1.91
CA PRO A 34 7.42 -12.58 1.30
C PRO A 34 6.56 -13.82 1.64
N PRO A 35 6.22 -14.68 0.68
CA PRO A 35 5.51 -15.91 0.98
C PRO A 35 6.45 -16.91 1.65
N ILE A 36 5.91 -17.67 2.60
CA ILE A 36 6.47 -18.95 3.12
C ILE A 36 6.54 -20.02 2.01
N SER A 37 6.26 -19.68 0.74
CA SER A 37 6.33 -20.56 -0.42
C SER A 37 6.51 -19.78 -1.74
N GLY A 38 7.75 -19.36 -2.04
CA GLY A 38 8.34 -19.44 -3.39
C GLY A 38 7.66 -18.82 -4.64
N THR A 39 6.64 -17.96 -4.57
CA THR A 39 6.18 -17.22 -5.77
C THR A 39 5.61 -15.86 -5.39
N MET A 40 6.33 -14.79 -5.72
CA MET A 40 5.91 -13.40 -5.53
C MET A 40 4.99 -13.01 -6.69
N ILE A 41 3.74 -12.62 -6.44
CA ILE A 41 2.87 -12.08 -7.48
C ILE A 41 2.29 -10.73 -7.06
N LEU A 42 2.97 -9.68 -7.50
CA LEU A 42 2.49 -8.31 -7.46
C LEU A 42 1.44 -8.08 -8.57
N LYS A 43 0.50 -7.15 -8.37
CA LYS A 43 -0.27 -6.50 -9.46
C LYS A 43 0.59 -5.49 -10.25
N THR A 44 1.92 -5.64 -10.25
CA THR A 44 2.84 -4.81 -11.04
C THR A 44 3.05 -5.34 -12.45
N LEU A 45 2.39 -6.44 -12.82
CA LEU A 45 2.47 -6.95 -14.19
C LEU A 45 1.59 -6.12 -15.11
N LEU A 46 2.17 -5.65 -16.21
CA LEU A 46 1.47 -4.91 -17.27
C LEU A 46 0.17 -5.60 -17.73
N GLY A 47 0.17 -6.93 -17.81
CA GLY A 47 -1.00 -7.72 -18.23
C GLY A 47 -2.19 -7.65 -17.26
N ASP A 48 -1.93 -7.51 -15.96
CA ASP A 48 -3.01 -7.35 -14.97
C ASP A 48 -3.71 -5.99 -15.18
N TRP A 49 -2.93 -4.92 -15.37
CA TRP A 49 -3.45 -3.58 -15.71
C TRP A 49 -4.24 -3.56 -17.02
N GLN A 50 -3.72 -4.21 -18.06
CA GLN A 50 -4.43 -4.32 -19.34
C GLN A 50 -5.78 -5.03 -19.18
N SER A 51 -5.84 -6.11 -18.39
CA SER A 51 -7.08 -6.84 -18.15
C SER A 51 -8.12 -6.00 -17.41
N ASP A 52 -7.71 -5.27 -16.38
CA ASP A 52 -8.60 -4.38 -15.63
C ASP A 52 -9.11 -3.22 -16.49
N ILE A 53 -8.22 -2.58 -17.26
CA ILE A 53 -8.59 -1.49 -18.18
C ILE A 53 -9.60 -1.97 -19.23
N GLN A 54 -9.38 -3.14 -19.83
CA GLN A 54 -10.32 -3.68 -20.82
C GLN A 54 -11.71 -3.93 -20.21
N LYS A 55 -11.77 -4.45 -18.97
CA LYS A 55 -13.03 -4.65 -18.25
C LYS A 55 -13.70 -3.32 -17.90
N ALA A 56 -12.92 -2.30 -17.53
CA ALA A 56 -13.44 -0.96 -17.24
C ALA A 56 -14.00 -0.28 -18.49
N GLN A 57 -13.28 -0.38 -19.63
CA GLN A 57 -13.76 0.08 -20.94
C GLN A 57 -15.06 -0.63 -21.36
N ALA A 58 -15.14 -1.95 -21.16
CA ALA A 58 -16.35 -2.72 -21.43
C ALA A 58 -17.54 -2.30 -20.55
N ALA A 59 -17.26 -1.76 -19.36
CA ALA A 59 -18.25 -1.16 -18.47
C ALA A 59 -18.52 0.33 -18.73
N HIS A 60 -17.89 0.94 -19.75
CA HIS A 60 -17.98 2.36 -20.12
C HIS A 60 -17.40 3.36 -19.09
N ILE A 61 -16.52 2.89 -18.21
CA ILE A 61 -15.74 3.74 -17.31
C ILE A 61 -14.66 4.46 -18.14
N ASP A 62 -14.42 5.75 -17.88
CA ASP A 62 -13.51 6.59 -18.66
C ASP A 62 -12.08 6.59 -18.11
N ALA A 63 -11.94 6.52 -16.79
CA ALA A 63 -10.64 6.57 -16.13
C ALA A 63 -10.61 5.79 -14.80
N PHE A 64 -9.39 5.46 -14.35
CA PHE A 64 -9.16 5.11 -12.94
C PHE A 64 -8.59 6.29 -12.16
N ALA A 65 -9.15 6.50 -10.95
CA ALA A 65 -8.59 7.37 -9.93
C ALA A 65 -7.58 6.55 -9.12
N LEU A 66 -6.28 6.79 -9.33
CA LEU A 66 -5.21 5.99 -8.73
C LEU A 66 -4.97 6.42 -7.29
N ASN A 67 -5.58 5.70 -6.34
CA ASN A 67 -5.38 5.89 -4.91
C ASN A 67 -4.03 5.32 -4.46
N MET A 68 -3.21 6.18 -3.85
CA MET A 68 -1.84 5.86 -3.45
C MET A 68 -1.56 6.39 -2.05
N ALA A 69 -1.21 5.50 -1.13
CA ALA A 69 -0.70 5.86 0.18
C ALA A 69 0.75 6.38 0.08
N HIS A 70 1.09 7.39 0.88
CA HIS A 70 2.44 7.95 0.90
C HIS A 70 3.49 6.88 1.27
N GLY A 71 4.65 6.89 0.61
CA GLY A 71 5.75 5.97 0.91
C GLY A 71 5.53 4.51 0.50
N ASP A 72 4.39 4.15 -0.10
CA ASP A 72 4.19 2.77 -0.60
C ASP A 72 5.15 2.48 -1.78
N PRO A 73 6.08 1.52 -1.67
CA PRO A 73 7.03 1.17 -2.72
C PRO A 73 6.37 0.53 -3.93
N ALA A 74 5.12 0.05 -3.83
CA ALA A 74 4.35 -0.39 -5.00
C ALA A 74 3.97 0.79 -5.91
N ASN A 75 3.92 2.02 -5.42
CA ASN A 75 3.47 3.19 -6.19
C ASN A 75 4.28 3.38 -7.47
N VAL A 76 5.62 3.46 -7.37
CA VAL A 76 6.50 3.75 -8.52
C VAL A 76 6.37 2.70 -9.64
N PRO A 77 6.56 1.39 -9.39
CA PRO A 77 6.41 0.39 -10.44
C PRO A 77 4.96 0.25 -10.94
N SER A 78 3.96 0.41 -10.08
CA SER A 78 2.56 0.30 -10.49
C SER A 78 2.12 1.48 -11.36
N MET A 79 2.49 2.72 -11.04
CA MET A 79 2.20 3.90 -11.87
C MET A 79 2.80 3.74 -13.26
N ALA A 80 4.06 3.32 -13.38
CA ALA A 80 4.71 3.11 -14.67
C ALA A 80 3.93 2.09 -15.54
N ASN A 81 3.57 0.94 -14.98
CA ASN A 81 2.81 -0.09 -15.69
C ASN A 81 1.37 0.33 -16.02
N ALA A 82 0.70 1.03 -15.09
CA ALA A 82 -0.65 1.54 -15.31
C ALA A 82 -0.69 2.51 -16.49
N PHE A 83 0.20 3.52 -16.51
CA PHE A 83 0.27 4.49 -17.60
C PHE A 83 0.70 3.84 -18.92
N GLN A 84 1.57 2.84 -18.90
CA GLN A 84 1.92 2.07 -20.09
C GLN A 84 0.71 1.30 -20.65
N ALA A 85 -0.02 0.58 -19.80
CA ALA A 85 -1.21 -0.17 -20.20
C ALA A 85 -2.32 0.77 -20.74
N ALA A 86 -2.58 1.85 -20.02
CA ALA A 86 -3.60 2.84 -20.39
C ALA A 86 -3.27 3.54 -21.70
N SER A 87 -2.00 3.92 -21.92
CA SER A 87 -1.55 4.50 -23.20
C SER A 87 -1.77 3.53 -24.36
N GLY A 88 -1.48 2.24 -24.15
CA GLY A 88 -1.66 1.20 -25.17
C GLY A 88 -3.13 0.90 -25.52
N LEU A 89 -4.05 1.14 -24.58
CA LEU A 89 -5.48 0.85 -24.73
C LEU A 89 -6.35 2.10 -24.95
N GLY A 90 -5.76 3.30 -24.93
CA GLY A 90 -6.47 4.57 -25.03
C GLY A 90 -7.36 4.90 -23.83
N PHE A 91 -7.07 4.32 -22.66
CA PHE A 91 -7.78 4.55 -21.40
C PHE A 91 -7.15 5.71 -20.63
N LYS A 92 -7.89 6.32 -19.69
CA LYS A 92 -7.41 7.46 -18.91
C LYS A 92 -7.10 7.09 -17.45
N LEU A 93 -6.19 7.84 -16.84
CA LEU A 93 -5.80 7.71 -15.44
C LEU A 93 -5.59 9.10 -14.85
N PHE A 94 -5.87 9.27 -13.57
CA PHE A 94 -5.43 10.44 -12.81
C PHE A 94 -5.07 10.04 -11.37
N PHE A 95 -4.36 10.92 -10.66
CA PHE A 95 -3.89 10.62 -9.31
C PHE A 95 -4.90 11.02 -8.25
N SER A 96 -5.11 10.13 -7.29
CA SER A 96 -5.77 10.38 -6.01
C SER A 96 -4.76 10.14 -4.90
N PHE A 97 -4.14 11.20 -4.37
CA PHE A 97 -3.16 11.05 -3.30
C PHE A 97 -3.87 10.76 -1.98
N ASP A 98 -3.58 9.62 -1.36
CA ASP A 98 -4.18 9.27 -0.08
C ASP A 98 -3.37 9.90 1.07
N TYR A 99 -3.93 10.94 1.67
CA TYR A 99 -3.35 11.68 2.79
C TYR A 99 -3.65 11.06 4.17
N ALA A 100 -4.52 10.05 4.22
CA ALA A 100 -4.92 9.36 5.44
C ALA A 100 -4.28 7.96 5.57
N GLY A 101 -3.93 7.31 4.46
CA GLY A 101 -3.52 5.91 4.43
C GLY A 101 -2.15 5.62 5.03
N ASN A 102 -1.18 6.52 4.88
CA ASN A 102 0.16 6.39 5.49
C ASN A 102 0.76 7.76 5.83
N GLY A 103 -0.06 8.64 6.42
CA GLY A 103 0.28 10.03 6.68
C GLY A 103 0.17 10.94 5.46
N SER A 104 0.38 12.24 5.69
CA SER A 104 0.25 13.26 4.67
C SER A 104 1.36 13.20 3.62
N TRP A 105 1.02 13.49 2.36
CA TRP A 105 1.99 13.56 1.28
C TRP A 105 2.83 14.86 1.35
N PRO A 106 4.18 14.76 1.23
CA PRO A 106 5.03 15.93 1.07
C PRO A 106 4.70 16.69 -0.21
N MET A 107 4.54 18.02 -0.10
CA MET A 107 4.14 18.90 -1.20
C MET A 107 5.00 18.72 -2.46
N GLN A 108 6.33 18.74 -2.31
CA GLN A 108 7.24 18.60 -3.45
C GLN A 108 7.08 17.25 -4.15
N ARG A 109 6.82 16.18 -3.39
CA ARG A 109 6.63 14.85 -3.97
C ARG A 109 5.37 14.78 -4.85
N VAL A 110 4.29 15.43 -4.43
CA VAL A 110 3.07 15.57 -5.24
C VAL A 110 3.38 16.31 -6.54
N ILE A 111 4.06 17.46 -6.45
CA ILE A 111 4.46 18.27 -7.61
C ILE A 111 5.27 17.43 -8.61
N ASP A 112 6.28 16.71 -8.14
CA ASP A 112 7.16 15.90 -8.98
C ASP A 112 6.39 14.80 -9.71
N ILE A 113 5.52 14.08 -9.01
CA ILE A 113 4.72 12.99 -9.58
C ILE A 113 3.75 13.54 -10.63
N VAL A 114 3.02 14.62 -10.33
CA VAL A 114 2.10 15.21 -11.32
C VAL A 114 2.87 15.71 -12.54
N ASN A 115 4.00 16.40 -12.36
CA ASN A 115 4.81 16.90 -13.47
C ASN A 115 5.41 15.76 -14.32
N GLN A 116 5.75 14.63 -13.72
CA GLN A 116 6.25 13.45 -14.42
C GLN A 116 5.21 12.87 -15.39
N TYR A 117 3.93 12.81 -15.00
CA TYR A 117 2.90 12.09 -15.76
C TYR A 117 1.88 12.97 -16.49
N LYS A 118 1.73 14.26 -16.14
CA LYS A 118 0.71 15.15 -16.75
C LYS A 118 0.82 15.30 -18.27
N GLY A 119 2.01 15.07 -18.85
CA GLY A 119 2.24 15.08 -20.29
C GLY A 119 1.93 13.76 -21.00
N ASN A 120 1.60 12.70 -20.27
CA ASN A 120 1.28 11.39 -20.83
C ASN A 120 -0.11 11.42 -21.50
N SER A 121 -0.25 10.78 -22.67
CA SER A 121 -1.53 10.75 -23.42
C SER A 121 -2.65 10.01 -22.69
N ALA A 122 -2.33 9.16 -21.73
CA ALA A 122 -3.28 8.49 -20.86
C ALA A 122 -3.65 9.31 -19.61
N TYR A 123 -3.03 10.46 -19.35
CA TYR A 123 -3.47 11.30 -18.24
C TYR A 123 -4.83 11.93 -18.55
N PHE A 124 -5.77 11.90 -17.59
CA PHE A 124 -7.07 12.54 -17.76
C PHE A 124 -6.95 14.06 -17.65
N LEU A 125 -7.44 14.78 -18.65
CA LEU A 125 -7.41 16.24 -18.70
C LEU A 125 -8.84 16.78 -18.69
N ARG A 126 -9.14 17.71 -17.78
CA ARG A 126 -10.33 18.56 -17.87
C ARG A 126 -9.95 19.77 -18.73
N GLY A 127 -10.38 19.77 -19.99
CA GLY A 127 -9.87 20.72 -20.97
C GLY A 127 -8.36 20.52 -21.19
N SER A 128 -7.54 21.47 -20.77
CA SER A 128 -6.07 21.38 -20.83
C SER A 128 -5.40 21.10 -19.48
N GLN A 129 -6.17 21.01 -18.39
CA GLN A 129 -5.62 20.87 -17.03
C GLN A 129 -5.63 19.40 -16.59
N PRO A 130 -4.52 18.87 -16.03
CA PRO A 130 -4.49 17.53 -15.46
C PRO A 130 -5.38 17.47 -14.22
N LEU A 131 -6.33 16.52 -14.18
CA LEU A 131 -7.17 16.31 -13.01
C LEU A 131 -6.34 15.68 -11.88
N VAL A 132 -6.47 16.16 -10.65
CA VAL A 132 -5.86 15.57 -9.46
C VAL A 132 -6.89 15.56 -8.33
N SER A 133 -6.90 14.48 -7.54
CA SER A 133 -7.74 14.29 -6.37
C SER A 133 -6.91 13.89 -5.15
N THR A 134 -7.55 13.85 -3.98
CA THR A 134 -7.01 13.26 -2.75
C THR A 134 -8.08 12.42 -2.07
N PHE A 135 -7.65 11.46 -1.25
CA PHE A 135 -8.45 10.95 -0.15
C PHE A 135 -8.03 11.67 1.13
N GLU A 136 -8.95 12.45 1.70
CA GLU A 136 -8.71 13.35 2.83
C GLU A 136 -7.54 14.32 2.62
N GLY A 137 -6.98 14.85 3.71
CA GLY A 137 -5.88 15.81 3.73
C GLY A 137 -6.24 17.31 3.87
N PRO A 138 -7.38 17.72 4.49
CA PRO A 138 -7.71 19.14 4.63
C PRO A 138 -6.67 19.94 5.43
N SER A 139 -5.93 19.29 6.34
CA SER A 139 -4.81 19.92 7.08
C SER A 139 -3.66 20.37 6.16
N SER A 140 -3.56 19.77 4.98
CA SER A 140 -2.57 20.10 3.95
C SER A 140 -3.14 21.00 2.84
N ALA A 141 -4.36 21.55 3.00
CA ALA A 141 -5.02 22.37 1.99
C ALA A 141 -4.15 23.56 1.53
N ALA A 142 -3.45 24.25 2.43
CA ALA A 142 -2.59 25.39 2.11
C ALA A 142 -1.44 25.06 1.14
N ASN A 143 -1.02 23.80 1.04
CA ASN A 143 0.01 23.38 0.09
C ASN A 143 -0.50 23.43 -1.36
N TRP A 144 -1.82 23.33 -1.56
CA TRP A 144 -2.41 23.20 -2.89
C TRP A 144 -2.36 24.49 -3.71
N THR A 145 -2.19 25.66 -3.09
CA THR A 145 -1.89 26.90 -3.82
C THR A 145 -0.64 26.72 -4.68
N GLU A 146 0.43 26.20 -4.08
CA GLU A 146 1.73 26.01 -4.74
C GLU A 146 1.74 24.77 -5.64
N ILE A 147 1.10 23.68 -5.23
CA ILE A 147 0.98 22.49 -6.09
C ILE A 147 0.27 22.86 -7.40
N LYS A 148 -0.84 23.60 -7.34
CA LYS A 148 -1.58 24.04 -8.53
C LYS A 148 -0.76 25.03 -9.34
N SER A 149 -0.04 25.96 -8.71
CA SER A 149 0.81 26.94 -9.41
C SER A 149 1.90 26.27 -10.25
N GLN A 150 2.54 25.22 -9.71
CA GLN A 150 3.64 24.51 -10.37
C GLN A 150 3.18 23.44 -11.36
N THR A 151 2.04 22.80 -11.11
CA THR A 151 1.57 21.69 -11.94
C THR A 151 0.56 22.12 -13.00
N GLY A 152 -0.21 23.17 -12.74
CA GLY A 152 -1.35 23.61 -13.56
C GLY A 152 -2.57 22.71 -13.44
N CYS A 153 -2.65 21.87 -12.40
CA CYS A 153 -3.74 20.89 -12.24
C CYS A 153 -5.11 21.52 -11.99
N PHE A 154 -6.15 20.74 -12.29
CA PHE A 154 -7.52 20.95 -11.86
C PHE A 154 -7.74 20.06 -10.64
N PHE A 155 -8.01 20.66 -9.48
CA PHE A 155 -7.96 19.96 -8.21
C PHE A 155 -9.36 19.73 -7.62
N ILE A 156 -9.74 18.46 -7.43
CA ILE A 156 -11.01 18.03 -6.83
C ILE A 156 -10.71 17.04 -5.68
N PRO A 157 -10.46 17.50 -4.44
CA PRO A 157 -10.21 16.62 -3.30
C PRO A 157 -11.48 16.01 -2.72
N ASP A 158 -11.33 14.86 -2.07
CA ASP A 158 -12.22 14.43 -0.99
C ASP A 158 -11.77 15.04 0.33
N TRP A 159 -12.57 15.98 0.87
CA TRP A 159 -12.42 16.52 2.23
C TRP A 159 -13.71 16.29 3.04
N SER A 160 -14.30 15.11 2.90
CA SER A 160 -15.56 14.74 3.56
C SER A 160 -15.53 14.91 5.07
N SER A 161 -14.37 14.76 5.73
CA SER A 161 -14.21 15.01 7.16
C SER A 161 -14.60 16.43 7.62
N LEU A 162 -14.61 17.43 6.72
CA LEU A 162 -15.07 18.80 7.02
C LEU A 162 -16.52 19.06 6.57
N GLY A 163 -17.03 18.31 5.59
CA GLY A 163 -18.22 18.66 4.83
C GLY A 163 -18.01 19.83 3.86
N ALA A 164 -18.96 20.03 2.94
CA ALA A 164 -18.79 20.92 1.79
C ALA A 164 -18.52 22.40 2.13
N ASP A 165 -19.28 23.01 3.05
CA ASP A 165 -19.13 24.45 3.37
C ASP A 165 -17.74 24.75 3.94
N ALA A 166 -17.33 24.02 4.99
CA ALA A 166 -16.03 24.20 5.62
C ALA A 166 -14.87 23.84 4.66
N ALA A 167 -15.02 22.81 3.84
CA ALA A 167 -14.04 22.46 2.80
C ALA A 167 -13.86 23.59 1.77
N MET A 168 -14.95 24.21 1.30
CA MET A 168 -14.88 25.32 0.34
C MET A 168 -14.26 26.59 0.92
N GLN A 169 -14.40 26.81 2.23
CA GLN A 169 -13.77 27.95 2.92
C GLN A 169 -12.23 27.87 2.95
N LEU A 170 -11.63 26.70 2.70
CA LEU A 170 -10.18 26.54 2.53
C LEU A 170 -9.66 27.14 1.22
N GLY A 171 -10.52 27.40 0.23
CA GLY A 171 -10.24 28.23 -0.95
C GLY A 171 -9.49 27.59 -2.12
N GLU A 172 -8.73 26.51 -1.90
CA GLU A 172 -7.79 25.96 -2.91
C GLU A 172 -8.43 24.98 -3.93
N ALA A 173 -9.58 24.40 -3.60
CA ALA A 173 -10.24 23.38 -4.41
C ALA A 173 -10.99 23.99 -5.62
N ASP A 174 -10.84 23.39 -6.81
CA ASP A 174 -11.58 23.78 -8.01
C ASP A 174 -12.98 23.15 -8.07
N GLY A 175 -13.15 22.04 -7.36
CA GLY A 175 -14.40 21.31 -7.13
C GLY A 175 -14.24 20.43 -5.90
N LEU A 176 -15.28 19.68 -5.50
CA LEU A 176 -15.16 18.71 -4.40
C LEU A 176 -15.68 17.33 -4.80
N PHE A 177 -15.03 16.32 -4.26
CA PHE A 177 -15.50 14.94 -4.18
C PHE A 177 -15.97 14.67 -2.75
N ASN A 178 -16.89 13.74 -2.55
CA ASN A 178 -17.22 13.26 -1.21
C ASN A 178 -17.25 11.73 -1.15
N TRP A 179 -16.99 11.19 0.04
CA TRP A 179 -16.93 9.77 0.32
C TRP A 179 -18.26 9.20 0.86
N ALA A 180 -19.35 9.98 0.79
CA ALA A 180 -20.65 9.63 1.35
C ALA A 180 -21.49 8.80 0.37
N ALA A 181 -21.00 7.60 0.02
CA ALA A 181 -21.65 6.71 -0.94
C ALA A 181 -22.70 5.77 -0.35
N TRP A 182 -22.85 5.74 0.98
CA TRP A 182 -23.67 4.78 1.71
C TRP A 182 -24.62 5.49 2.70
N PRO A 183 -25.84 4.96 2.91
CA PRO A 183 -26.79 5.52 3.85
C PRO A 183 -26.36 5.28 5.30
N THR A 184 -26.73 6.23 6.17
CA THR A 184 -26.56 6.08 7.62
C THR A 184 -27.83 5.50 8.22
N GLY A 185 -27.70 4.41 8.98
CA GLY A 185 -28.84 3.76 9.63
C GLY A 185 -29.66 2.88 8.68
N GLN A 186 -30.93 2.65 9.03
CA GLN A 186 -31.81 1.72 8.31
C GLN A 186 -32.48 2.33 7.08
N GLU A 187 -32.31 3.64 6.86
CA GLU A 187 -32.93 4.34 5.74
C GLU A 187 -32.30 3.90 4.40
N ASP A 188 -33.08 4.00 3.32
CA ASP A 188 -32.58 3.89 1.96
C ASP A 188 -31.69 5.12 1.64
N MET A 189 -30.89 5.02 0.56
CA MET A 189 -30.02 6.12 0.12
C MET A 189 -30.84 7.39 -0.20
N ASN A 190 -30.21 8.56 -0.03
CA ASN A 190 -30.81 9.85 -0.36
C ASN A 190 -29.79 10.83 -0.94
N THR A 191 -30.30 11.99 -1.39
CA THR A 191 -29.55 13.01 -2.12
C THR A 191 -29.19 14.25 -1.29
N TYR A 192 -29.41 14.28 0.02
CA TYR A 192 -29.24 15.50 0.81
C TYR A 192 -27.78 15.94 0.92
N VAL A 193 -26.85 14.97 1.03
CA VAL A 193 -25.42 15.26 1.01
C VAL A 193 -25.03 15.82 -0.36
N ASP A 194 -25.49 15.21 -1.46
CA ASP A 194 -25.24 15.72 -2.82
C ASP A 194 -25.75 17.15 -3.00
N ALA A 195 -26.99 17.42 -2.54
CA ALA A 195 -27.59 18.74 -2.58
C ALA A 195 -26.76 19.77 -1.81
N SER A 196 -26.20 19.40 -0.66
CA SER A 196 -25.31 20.28 0.10
C SER A 196 -24.03 20.61 -0.68
N TYR A 197 -23.42 19.64 -1.35
CA TYR A 197 -22.24 19.87 -2.17
C TYR A 197 -22.56 20.78 -3.35
N LEU A 198 -23.63 20.49 -4.10
CA LEU A 198 -24.09 21.33 -5.21
C LEU A 198 -24.34 22.79 -4.77
N GLN A 199 -24.97 22.97 -3.61
CA GLN A 199 -25.24 24.30 -3.04
C GLN A 199 -23.94 25.06 -2.70
N PHE A 200 -23.06 24.46 -1.91
CA PHE A 200 -21.86 25.15 -1.40
C PHE A 200 -20.76 25.30 -2.45
N LEU A 201 -20.73 24.44 -3.48
CA LEU A 201 -19.83 24.60 -4.62
C LEU A 201 -20.19 25.81 -5.50
N GLY A 202 -21.43 26.28 -5.45
CA GLY A 202 -21.85 27.50 -6.14
C GLY A 202 -21.62 27.46 -7.65
N GLY A 203 -21.82 26.29 -8.27
CA GLY A 203 -21.58 26.03 -9.70
C GLY A 203 -20.17 25.55 -10.05
N ARG A 204 -19.28 25.32 -9.06
CA ARG A 204 -18.03 24.57 -9.28
C ARG A 204 -18.31 23.06 -9.47
N PRO A 205 -17.43 22.31 -10.14
CA PRO A 205 -17.65 20.89 -10.37
C PRO A 205 -17.80 20.08 -9.09
N TYR A 206 -18.83 19.23 -9.09
CA TYR A 206 -19.04 18.20 -8.08
C TYR A 206 -18.66 16.83 -8.69
N MET A 207 -17.90 16.04 -7.94
CA MET A 207 -17.68 14.62 -8.23
C MET A 207 -18.54 13.81 -7.27
N MET A 208 -19.58 13.15 -7.79
CA MET A 208 -20.55 12.42 -6.98
C MET A 208 -20.10 10.96 -6.78
N PRO A 209 -20.14 10.42 -5.54
CA PRO A 209 -19.75 9.02 -5.32
C PRO A 209 -20.88 8.04 -5.63
N VAL A 210 -20.52 6.86 -6.10
CA VAL A 210 -21.44 5.73 -6.30
C VAL A 210 -20.78 4.44 -5.81
N SER A 211 -21.46 3.66 -4.96
CA SER A 211 -20.91 2.40 -4.43
C SER A 211 -22.01 1.33 -4.29
N PRO A 212 -21.72 0.03 -4.51
CA PRO A 212 -22.74 -1.01 -4.43
C PRO A 212 -22.98 -1.55 -3.00
N TRP A 213 -21.93 -1.69 -2.20
CA TRP A 213 -21.96 -2.44 -0.95
C TRP A 213 -20.83 -2.04 -0.02
N PHE A 214 -21.01 -2.03 1.30
CA PHE A 214 -19.92 -1.81 2.25
C PHE A 214 -19.94 -2.82 3.39
N PHE A 215 -18.79 -3.45 3.61
CA PHE A 215 -18.51 -4.22 4.81
C PHE A 215 -17.00 -4.35 5.01
N THR A 216 -16.55 -4.08 6.22
CA THR A 216 -15.16 -4.27 6.61
C THR A 216 -15.05 -4.93 7.99
N ASN A 217 -14.07 -5.80 8.17
CA ASN A 217 -13.62 -6.32 9.46
C ASN A 217 -12.10 -6.45 9.40
N LEU A 218 -11.44 -5.31 9.57
CA LEU A 218 -9.99 -5.11 9.55
C LEU A 218 -9.55 -4.43 10.87
N PRO A 219 -9.51 -5.16 12.00
CA PRO A 219 -9.12 -4.60 13.30
C PRO A 219 -7.74 -3.93 13.32
N GLY A 220 -6.80 -4.35 12.46
CA GLY A 220 -5.49 -3.71 12.32
C GLY A 220 -5.55 -2.26 11.81
N TYR A 221 -6.69 -1.83 11.26
CA TYR A 221 -6.98 -0.45 10.87
C TYR A 221 -8.08 0.20 11.73
N ASP A 222 -8.43 -0.42 12.87
CA ASP A 222 -9.57 -0.02 13.71
C ASP A 222 -10.91 0.00 12.95
N LYS A 223 -11.10 -0.94 12.00
CA LYS A 223 -12.31 -1.04 11.18
C LYS A 223 -13.08 -2.33 11.41
N ASN A 224 -14.36 -2.24 11.77
CA ASN A 224 -15.27 -3.39 11.85
C ASN A 224 -16.75 -2.96 11.80
N TRP A 225 -17.27 -2.62 10.62
CA TRP A 225 -18.67 -2.21 10.46
C TRP A 225 -19.22 -2.47 9.05
N LEU A 226 -20.53 -2.27 8.89
CA LEU A 226 -21.22 -2.23 7.61
C LEU A 226 -22.25 -1.09 7.55
N TRP A 227 -22.63 -0.70 6.34
CA TRP A 227 -23.76 0.21 6.07
C TRP A 227 -24.88 -0.51 5.33
N ASN A 228 -26.10 0.05 5.38
CA ASN A 228 -27.22 -0.49 4.63
C ASN A 228 -26.93 -0.44 3.13
N SER A 229 -26.81 -1.63 2.52
CA SER A 229 -26.32 -1.80 1.15
C SER A 229 -27.28 -2.63 0.28
N GLY A 230 -28.40 -3.09 0.82
CA GLY A 230 -29.28 -4.05 0.15
C GLY A 230 -29.83 -3.54 -1.18
N HIS A 231 -30.45 -2.37 -1.16
CA HIS A 231 -31.01 -1.71 -2.34
C HIS A 231 -30.07 -0.66 -2.96
N LEU A 232 -28.96 -0.35 -2.29
CA LEU A 232 -28.09 0.79 -2.55
C LEU A 232 -27.66 0.92 -4.00
N TRP A 233 -27.16 -0.16 -4.62
CA TRP A 233 -26.68 -0.07 -6.01
C TRP A 233 -27.78 0.38 -6.98
N PHE A 234 -29.02 -0.07 -6.79
CA PHE A 234 -30.12 0.40 -7.61
C PHE A 234 -30.50 1.85 -7.26
N ASP A 235 -30.72 2.13 -5.98
CA ASP A 235 -31.19 3.45 -5.52
C ASP A 235 -30.21 4.55 -5.91
N ARG A 236 -28.90 4.34 -5.71
CA ARG A 236 -27.87 5.33 -6.05
C ARG A 236 -27.80 5.64 -7.54
N TRP A 237 -27.97 4.64 -8.41
CA TRP A 237 -28.08 4.90 -9.85
C TRP A 237 -29.38 5.63 -10.21
N GLN A 238 -30.49 5.36 -9.53
CA GLN A 238 -31.73 6.09 -9.76
C GLN A 238 -31.60 7.57 -9.35
N GLU A 239 -30.89 7.87 -8.26
CA GLU A 239 -30.55 9.24 -7.85
C GLU A 239 -29.76 9.94 -8.96
N VAL A 240 -28.66 9.35 -9.43
CA VAL A 240 -27.84 9.87 -10.54
C VAL A 240 -28.69 10.17 -11.77
N LEU A 241 -29.61 9.26 -12.14
CA LEU A 241 -30.43 9.39 -13.34
C LEU A 241 -31.63 10.33 -13.17
N SER A 242 -31.99 10.69 -11.93
CA SER A 242 -33.13 11.56 -11.63
C SER A 242 -32.75 13.01 -11.37
N MET A 243 -31.46 13.31 -11.24
CA MET A 243 -30.99 14.69 -11.07
C MET A 243 -31.45 15.57 -12.25
N PRO A 244 -32.00 16.78 -11.97
CA PRO A 244 -32.34 17.74 -13.02
C PRO A 244 -31.14 18.04 -13.90
N HIS A 245 -31.35 18.24 -15.20
CA HIS A 245 -30.29 18.42 -16.19
C HIS A 245 -29.21 19.44 -15.77
N ASP A 246 -29.63 20.56 -15.16
CA ASP A 246 -28.75 21.66 -14.75
C ASP A 246 -27.95 21.37 -13.47
N ASP A 247 -28.33 20.32 -12.73
CA ASP A 247 -27.72 19.89 -11.47
C ASP A 247 -26.96 18.56 -11.61
N VAL A 248 -26.96 17.93 -12.79
CA VAL A 248 -26.24 16.67 -13.01
C VAL A 248 -24.73 16.91 -12.85
N PRO A 249 -24.04 16.19 -11.94
CA PRO A 249 -22.62 16.36 -11.72
C PRO A 249 -21.80 16.18 -13.00
N GLU A 250 -20.69 16.90 -13.12
CA GLU A 250 -19.76 16.72 -14.24
C GLU A 250 -19.02 15.38 -14.14
N PHE A 251 -18.73 14.96 -12.90
CA PHE A 251 -17.97 13.75 -12.60
C PHE A 251 -18.75 12.81 -11.68
N LEU A 252 -18.60 11.52 -11.93
CA LEU A 252 -18.96 10.45 -11.02
C LEU A 252 -17.73 9.62 -10.71
N GLU A 253 -17.58 9.18 -9.47
CA GLU A 253 -16.57 8.20 -9.09
C GLU A 253 -17.23 6.97 -8.45
N ILE A 254 -17.00 5.80 -9.06
CA ILE A 254 -17.41 4.53 -8.50
C ILE A 254 -16.39 4.09 -7.44
N ILE A 255 -16.85 3.95 -6.20
CA ILE A 255 -16.06 3.48 -5.06
C ILE A 255 -16.43 2.01 -4.82
N SER A 256 -15.63 1.02 -5.23
CA SER A 256 -14.33 1.12 -5.90
C SER A 256 -14.16 0.03 -6.96
N TRP A 257 -13.05 0.07 -7.71
CA TRP A 257 -12.66 -1.02 -8.59
C TRP A 257 -12.16 -2.24 -7.82
N ASN A 258 -11.30 -2.09 -6.81
CA ASN A 258 -10.55 -3.22 -6.23
C ASN A 258 -10.25 -3.12 -4.73
N ASP A 259 -11.06 -2.38 -3.96
CA ASP A 259 -10.94 -2.42 -2.50
C ASP A 259 -11.69 -3.62 -1.92
N TYR A 260 -10.97 -4.74 -1.77
CA TYR A 260 -11.50 -5.97 -1.21
C TYR A 260 -11.70 -5.89 0.30
N GLY A 261 -10.91 -5.06 0.99
CA GLY A 261 -10.96 -4.92 2.45
C GLY A 261 -12.25 -4.25 2.93
N GLU A 262 -12.87 -3.44 2.09
CA GLU A 262 -14.12 -2.74 2.41
C GLU A 262 -15.34 -3.25 1.61
N SER A 263 -15.15 -4.34 0.86
CA SER A 263 -16.22 -5.07 0.15
C SER A 263 -17.00 -4.27 -0.90
N HIS A 264 -16.55 -3.08 -1.30
CA HIS A 264 -17.21 -2.25 -2.31
C HIS A 264 -16.64 -2.37 -3.73
N TYR A 265 -15.77 -3.36 -3.97
CA TYR A 265 -15.15 -3.58 -5.28
C TYR A 265 -16.18 -4.01 -6.35
N ILE A 266 -16.03 -3.50 -7.58
CA ILE A 266 -16.73 -3.97 -8.79
C ILE A 266 -15.78 -4.67 -9.79
N GLY A 267 -14.49 -4.75 -9.43
CA GLY A 267 -13.41 -5.42 -10.13
C GLY A 267 -13.55 -6.94 -10.15
N PRO A 268 -12.79 -7.64 -11.02
CA PRO A 268 -12.64 -9.09 -10.86
C PRO A 268 -11.91 -9.39 -9.55
N LEU A 269 -12.23 -10.51 -8.89
CA LEU A 269 -11.42 -10.99 -7.77
C LEU A 269 -9.96 -11.20 -8.21
N ASN A 270 -9.03 -10.71 -7.40
CA ASN A 270 -7.60 -10.85 -7.65
C ASN A 270 -6.87 -11.28 -6.38
N PRO A 271 -6.53 -12.58 -6.23
CA PRO A 271 -5.81 -13.10 -5.07
C PRO A 271 -4.48 -12.40 -4.80
N LYS A 272 -3.88 -11.76 -5.82
CA LYS A 272 -2.64 -10.98 -5.71
C LYS A 272 -2.82 -9.65 -4.95
N SER A 273 -4.06 -9.27 -4.65
CA SER A 273 -4.42 -7.96 -4.08
C SER A 273 -5.15 -8.08 -2.74
N TYR A 274 -4.99 -9.21 -2.04
CA TYR A 274 -5.62 -9.49 -0.74
C TYR A 274 -4.75 -9.13 0.47
N ALA A 275 -3.69 -8.35 0.27
CA ALA A 275 -2.79 -7.91 1.34
C ALA A 275 -3.52 -7.21 2.51
N ALA A 276 -4.59 -6.46 2.21
CA ALA A 276 -5.38 -5.74 3.20
C ALA A 276 -5.93 -6.65 4.30
N PHE A 277 -6.28 -7.91 4.00
CA PHE A 277 -6.78 -8.85 5.01
C PHE A 277 -5.70 -9.26 6.01
N THR A 278 -4.46 -9.41 5.56
CA THR A 278 -3.33 -9.75 6.44
C THR A 278 -2.91 -8.54 7.26
N ILE A 279 -2.70 -7.38 6.61
CA ILE A 279 -2.23 -6.16 7.29
C ILE A 279 -3.30 -5.62 8.25
N GLY A 280 -4.56 -5.64 7.82
CA GLY A 280 -5.71 -5.26 8.62
C GLY A 280 -6.12 -6.30 9.66
N HIS A 281 -5.35 -7.39 9.84
CA HIS A 281 -5.64 -8.46 10.81
C HIS A 281 -7.07 -9.01 10.75
N ALA A 282 -7.60 -9.19 9.53
CA ALA A 282 -8.94 -9.73 9.33
C ALA A 282 -9.06 -11.13 9.96
N PRO A 283 -10.23 -11.48 10.53
CA PRO A 283 -10.44 -12.82 11.10
C PRO A 283 -10.31 -13.93 10.04
N TYR A 284 -10.63 -13.61 8.78
CA TYR A 284 -10.41 -14.40 7.57
C TYR A 284 -10.63 -13.51 6.34
N ASN A 285 -10.28 -14.00 5.15
CA ASN A 285 -10.55 -13.30 3.90
C ASN A 285 -12.02 -13.47 3.48
N TYR A 286 -12.85 -12.45 3.74
CA TYR A 286 -14.28 -12.45 3.40
C TYR A 286 -14.59 -12.06 1.94
N ALA A 287 -13.59 -11.71 1.13
CA ALA A 287 -13.74 -11.53 -0.33
C ALA A 287 -13.47 -12.81 -1.12
N ASP A 288 -12.88 -13.84 -0.49
CA ASP A 288 -12.63 -15.11 -1.18
C ASP A 288 -13.94 -15.76 -1.64
N SER A 289 -13.99 -16.14 -2.91
CA SER A 289 -15.19 -16.67 -3.57
C SER A 289 -16.44 -15.77 -3.53
N MET A 290 -16.26 -14.45 -3.35
CA MET A 290 -17.33 -13.44 -3.40
C MET A 290 -17.20 -12.54 -4.64
N PRO A 291 -17.52 -13.01 -5.86
CA PRO A 291 -17.45 -12.21 -7.07
C PRO A 291 -18.43 -11.03 -7.00
N HIS A 292 -17.97 -9.84 -7.38
CA HIS A 292 -18.77 -8.61 -7.47
C HIS A 292 -18.86 -8.06 -8.90
N ASP A 293 -18.23 -8.73 -9.87
CA ASP A 293 -18.18 -8.28 -11.25
C ASP A 293 -19.55 -8.25 -11.94
N GLY A 294 -20.54 -8.96 -11.39
CA GLY A 294 -21.93 -8.88 -11.81
C GLY A 294 -22.52 -7.46 -11.73
N TRP A 295 -22.08 -6.63 -10.78
CA TRP A 295 -22.54 -5.24 -10.69
C TRP A 295 -22.12 -4.38 -11.89
N ARG A 296 -21.14 -4.83 -12.69
CA ARG A 296 -20.76 -4.15 -13.93
C ARG A 296 -21.73 -4.36 -15.09
N LEU A 297 -22.62 -5.37 -15.02
CA LEU A 297 -23.40 -5.81 -16.19
C LEU A 297 -24.19 -4.67 -16.85
N PHE A 298 -24.81 -3.82 -16.04
CA PHE A 298 -25.67 -2.75 -16.52
C PHE A 298 -25.00 -1.38 -16.49
N LEU A 299 -23.73 -1.29 -16.09
CA LEU A 299 -22.97 -0.04 -16.12
C LEU A 299 -23.00 0.64 -17.49
N PRO A 300 -22.82 -0.07 -18.63
CA PRO A 300 -22.95 0.56 -19.94
C PRO A 300 -24.26 1.32 -20.13
N TYR A 301 -25.40 0.72 -19.73
CA TYR A 301 -26.71 1.36 -19.86
C TYR A 301 -26.86 2.60 -18.97
N VAL A 302 -26.51 2.50 -17.69
CA VAL A 302 -26.69 3.62 -16.74
C VAL A 302 -25.68 4.73 -16.98
N ILE A 303 -24.42 4.41 -17.33
CA ILE A 303 -23.39 5.40 -17.69
C ILE A 303 -23.75 6.11 -18.98
N ASP A 304 -24.21 5.39 -20.01
CA ASP A 304 -24.65 6.04 -21.25
C ASP A 304 -25.87 6.92 -21.01
N THR A 305 -26.80 6.49 -20.15
CA THR A 305 -27.96 7.31 -19.77
C THR A 305 -27.53 8.56 -19.01
N TYR A 306 -26.59 8.46 -18.06
CA TYR A 306 -26.02 9.61 -17.37
C TYR A 306 -25.33 10.59 -18.33
N LYS A 307 -24.51 10.09 -19.26
CA LYS A 307 -23.77 10.92 -20.22
C LYS A 307 -24.64 11.58 -21.27
N THR A 308 -25.66 10.88 -21.77
CA THR A 308 -26.43 11.29 -22.96
C THR A 308 -27.90 11.61 -22.68
N GLY A 309 -28.37 11.38 -21.45
CA GLY A 309 -29.78 11.45 -21.06
C GLY A 309 -30.62 10.26 -21.56
N LYS A 310 -30.06 9.31 -22.34
CA LYS A 310 -30.84 8.21 -22.90
C LYS A 310 -30.02 6.97 -23.28
N GLY A 311 -30.04 5.95 -22.43
CA GLY A 311 -29.41 4.64 -22.70
C GLY A 311 -30.18 3.77 -23.70
N THR A 312 -29.46 2.83 -24.30
CA THR A 312 -30.00 1.85 -25.25
C THR A 312 -29.74 0.43 -24.76
N ILE A 313 -30.76 -0.41 -24.82
CA ILE A 313 -30.72 -1.82 -24.43
C ILE A 313 -30.53 -2.65 -25.70
N THR A 314 -29.42 -3.36 -25.77
CA THR A 314 -29.09 -4.30 -26.87
C THR A 314 -29.10 -5.75 -26.41
N GLN A 315 -29.11 -5.99 -25.09
CA GLN A 315 -29.19 -7.30 -24.47
C GLN A 315 -29.92 -7.17 -23.13
N GLU A 316 -30.82 -8.12 -22.85
CA GLU A 316 -31.54 -8.17 -21.58
C GLU A 316 -30.76 -9.01 -20.57
N GLY A 317 -30.97 -8.80 -19.28
CA GLY A 317 -30.29 -9.59 -18.26
C GLY A 317 -30.81 -9.36 -16.85
N VAL A 318 -30.22 -10.09 -15.90
CA VAL A 318 -30.46 -9.96 -14.46
C VAL A 318 -29.15 -10.06 -13.69
N VAL A 319 -29.03 -9.24 -12.66
CA VAL A 319 -27.97 -9.28 -11.64
C VAL A 319 -28.67 -9.53 -10.31
N ALA A 320 -28.12 -10.40 -9.46
CA ALA A 320 -28.62 -10.60 -8.10
C ALA A 320 -27.47 -10.66 -7.11
N TRP A 321 -27.72 -10.19 -5.89
CA TRP A 321 -26.75 -10.22 -4.79
C TRP A 321 -27.41 -10.55 -3.47
N TYR A 322 -26.68 -11.27 -2.62
CA TYR A 322 -27.14 -11.75 -1.31
C TYR A 322 -25.97 -12.26 -0.48
N ARG A 323 -26.17 -12.36 0.84
CA ARG A 323 -25.22 -13.04 1.74
C ARG A 323 -25.42 -14.55 1.67
N LEU A 324 -24.34 -15.31 1.79
CA LEU A 324 -24.40 -16.79 1.72
C LEU A 324 -24.91 -17.44 3.01
N SER A 325 -25.14 -16.66 4.06
CA SER A 325 -25.72 -17.10 5.32
C SER A 325 -26.64 -16.03 5.88
N ARG A 326 -27.63 -16.44 6.68
CA ARG A 326 -28.50 -15.52 7.42
C ARG A 326 -27.72 -14.72 8.46
N ALA A 327 -28.22 -13.55 8.84
CA ALA A 327 -27.64 -12.70 9.89
C ALA A 327 -27.42 -13.48 11.19
N ALA A 328 -28.44 -14.23 11.61
CA ALA A 328 -28.43 -15.00 12.85
C ALA A 328 -27.84 -16.42 12.72
N ALA A 329 -27.21 -16.77 11.58
CA ALA A 329 -26.67 -18.12 11.38
C ALA A 329 -25.47 -18.40 12.29
N CYS A 330 -24.64 -17.39 12.53
CA CYS A 330 -23.38 -17.48 13.27
C CYS A 330 -23.12 -16.21 14.08
N ALA A 331 -21.96 -16.13 14.75
CA ALA A 331 -21.53 -14.91 15.43
C ALA A 331 -21.33 -13.78 14.40
N ASP A 332 -21.60 -12.54 14.80
CA ASP A 332 -21.45 -11.36 13.95
C ASP A 332 -19.98 -10.94 13.71
N GLY A 333 -19.03 -11.52 14.45
CA GLY A 333 -17.61 -11.18 14.38
C GLY A 333 -17.26 -9.85 15.04
N GLY A 334 -18.10 -9.37 15.96
CA GLY A 334 -17.99 -8.04 16.57
C GLY A 334 -18.42 -6.89 15.65
N THR A 335 -18.87 -7.20 14.43
CA THR A 335 -19.28 -6.22 13.42
C THR A 335 -20.47 -5.41 13.90
N THR A 336 -20.42 -4.09 13.73
CA THR A 336 -21.55 -3.18 13.99
C THR A 336 -22.20 -2.74 12.68
N GLY A 337 -23.49 -2.40 12.74
CA GLY A 337 -24.13 -1.61 11.70
C GLY A 337 -23.91 -0.13 12.01
N ASN A 338 -23.36 0.64 11.07
CA ASN A 338 -22.74 1.95 11.28
C ASN A 338 -21.53 1.89 12.24
N THR A 339 -20.84 3.01 12.44
CA THR A 339 -19.67 3.07 13.34
C THR A 339 -19.62 4.32 14.22
N ALA A 340 -19.33 4.12 15.51
CA ALA A 340 -19.09 5.18 16.48
C ALA A 340 -17.84 6.01 16.14
N SER A 341 -16.88 5.45 15.39
CA SER A 341 -15.68 6.19 14.94
C SER A 341 -16.02 7.33 13.98
N GLN A 342 -17.16 7.24 13.28
CA GLN A 342 -17.75 8.31 12.48
C GLN A 342 -18.89 9.03 13.20
N LEU A 343 -18.98 8.87 14.53
CA LEU A 343 -19.98 9.51 15.40
C LEU A 343 -21.43 9.15 15.04
N GLN A 344 -21.63 7.98 14.40
CA GLN A 344 -22.93 7.46 14.03
C GLN A 344 -23.53 6.61 15.17
N VAL A 345 -24.86 6.50 15.20
CA VAL A 345 -25.54 5.54 16.08
C VAL A 345 -25.29 4.13 15.55
N GLU A 346 -24.60 3.31 16.35
CA GLU A 346 -24.39 1.90 16.05
C GLU A 346 -25.63 1.07 16.37
N ILE A 347 -25.92 0.10 15.50
CA ILE A 347 -26.99 -0.88 15.67
C ILE A 347 -26.48 -2.28 15.31
N THR A 348 -27.29 -3.31 15.52
CA THR A 348 -26.88 -4.67 15.14
C THR A 348 -26.70 -4.78 13.61
N PRO A 349 -25.67 -5.49 13.12
CA PRO A 349 -25.39 -5.58 11.68
C PRO A 349 -26.55 -6.23 10.90
N GLY A 350 -27.26 -7.18 11.51
CA GLY A 350 -28.44 -7.81 10.92
C GLY A 350 -29.64 -6.88 10.74
N ALA A 351 -29.69 -5.73 11.42
CA ALA A 351 -30.73 -4.72 11.21
C ALA A 351 -30.51 -3.91 9.93
N LEU A 352 -29.27 -3.86 9.41
CA LEU A 352 -28.93 -3.19 8.15
C LEU A 352 -28.77 -4.19 7.00
N ALA A 353 -28.07 -5.29 7.23
CA ALA A 353 -27.84 -6.33 6.25
C ALA A 353 -29.00 -7.34 6.26
N LEU A 354 -30.17 -6.94 5.74
CA LEU A 354 -31.38 -7.77 5.75
C LEU A 354 -31.17 -9.15 5.11
N ASP A 355 -31.86 -10.17 5.63
CA ASP A 355 -31.87 -11.53 5.09
C ASP A 355 -32.74 -11.59 3.81
N GLN A 356 -32.25 -10.98 2.74
CA GLN A 356 -32.91 -10.92 1.43
C GLN A 356 -31.98 -11.27 0.27
N ILE A 357 -32.58 -11.70 -0.84
CA ILE A 357 -31.95 -11.73 -2.15
C ILE A 357 -32.44 -10.52 -2.92
N PHE A 358 -31.50 -9.66 -3.30
CA PHE A 358 -31.76 -8.46 -4.10
C PHE A 358 -31.47 -8.75 -5.56
N PHE A 359 -32.25 -8.18 -6.48
CA PHE A 359 -32.03 -8.36 -7.90
C PHE A 359 -32.47 -7.16 -8.73
N THR A 360 -31.71 -6.90 -9.79
CA THR A 360 -32.01 -5.88 -10.80
C THR A 360 -32.01 -6.54 -12.17
N ALA A 361 -32.97 -6.20 -13.03
CA ALA A 361 -33.02 -6.66 -14.41
C ALA A 361 -33.11 -5.48 -15.38
N LEU A 362 -32.32 -5.52 -16.46
CA LEU A 362 -32.40 -4.56 -17.55
C LEU A 362 -33.24 -5.18 -18.68
N LEU A 363 -34.41 -4.60 -18.94
CA LEU A 363 -35.42 -5.20 -19.81
C LEU A 363 -35.92 -4.23 -20.88
N ALA A 364 -36.14 -4.73 -22.08
CA ALA A 364 -36.71 -4.02 -23.23
C ALA A 364 -38.24 -4.04 -23.26
N SER A 365 -38.88 -4.81 -22.39
CA SER A 365 -40.33 -4.80 -22.15
C SER A 365 -40.66 -5.54 -20.84
N PRO A 366 -41.86 -5.37 -20.26
CA PRO A 366 -42.23 -6.05 -19.02
C PRO A 366 -42.00 -7.55 -19.03
N ALA A 367 -41.50 -8.07 -17.92
CA ALA A 367 -41.25 -9.49 -17.65
C ALA A 367 -41.52 -9.79 -16.17
N SER A 368 -41.77 -11.06 -15.84
CA SER A 368 -41.88 -11.54 -14.46
C SER A 368 -40.53 -12.04 -13.95
N VAL A 369 -40.36 -12.01 -12.62
CA VAL A 369 -39.24 -12.63 -11.91
C VAL A 369 -39.74 -13.82 -11.11
N THR A 370 -38.97 -14.91 -11.11
CA THR A 370 -39.15 -16.03 -10.19
C THR A 370 -37.82 -16.31 -9.48
N VAL A 371 -37.89 -16.67 -8.20
CA VAL A 371 -36.71 -17.00 -7.40
C VAL A 371 -36.91 -18.38 -6.78
N SER A 372 -35.85 -19.19 -6.77
CA SER A 372 -35.81 -20.43 -6.00
C SER A 372 -34.55 -20.54 -5.17
N ILE A 373 -34.67 -21.13 -3.98
CA ILE A 373 -33.55 -21.42 -3.07
C ILE A 373 -33.59 -22.91 -2.75
N GLY A 374 -32.54 -23.65 -3.12
CA GLY A 374 -32.50 -25.11 -2.94
C GLY A 374 -33.61 -25.84 -3.68
N GLY A 375 -34.08 -25.29 -4.81
CA GLY A 375 -35.21 -25.82 -5.59
C GLY A 375 -36.60 -25.49 -5.03
N LYS A 376 -36.70 -24.77 -3.91
CA LYS A 376 -37.98 -24.27 -3.39
C LYS A 376 -38.28 -22.89 -3.97
N SER A 377 -39.48 -22.70 -4.52
CA SER A 377 -39.92 -21.38 -4.98
C SER A 377 -40.11 -20.42 -3.81
N VAL A 378 -39.59 -19.21 -3.96
CA VAL A 378 -39.70 -18.11 -2.99
C VAL A 378 -40.52 -16.99 -3.63
N PRO A 379 -41.49 -16.39 -2.92
CA PRO A 379 -42.23 -15.24 -3.43
C PRO A 379 -41.29 -14.06 -3.74
N ALA A 380 -41.31 -13.61 -4.99
CA ALA A 380 -40.51 -12.49 -5.47
C ALA A 380 -41.40 -11.52 -6.28
N SER A 381 -41.11 -10.23 -6.16
CA SER A 381 -41.84 -9.18 -6.88
C SER A 381 -40.94 -8.00 -7.19
N TRP A 382 -41.33 -7.21 -8.19
CA TRP A 382 -40.68 -5.93 -8.48
C TRP A 382 -41.08 -4.89 -7.41
N LYS A 383 -40.10 -4.31 -6.72
CA LYS A 383 -40.24 -3.09 -5.88
C LYS A 383 -40.36 -1.87 -6.80
N ASN A 384 -39.55 -1.84 -7.86
CA ASN A 384 -39.49 -0.73 -8.82
C ASN A 384 -39.64 -1.26 -10.25
N VAL A 385 -40.49 -0.58 -11.03
CA VAL A 385 -40.74 -0.85 -12.45
C VAL A 385 -40.52 0.46 -13.20
N PRO A 386 -39.71 0.48 -14.28
CA PRO A 386 -39.43 1.69 -15.02
C PRO A 386 -40.69 2.15 -15.78
N SER A 387 -40.89 3.46 -15.84
CA SER A 387 -42.00 4.05 -16.58
C SER A 387 -41.94 3.64 -18.06
N GLY A 388 -43.07 3.18 -18.61
CA GLY A 388 -43.13 2.67 -19.99
C GLY A 388 -42.59 1.24 -20.17
N GLY A 389 -42.11 0.60 -19.10
CA GLY A 389 -41.75 -0.82 -19.08
C GLY A 389 -40.40 -1.17 -19.72
N VAL A 390 -39.58 -0.18 -20.07
CA VAL A 390 -38.25 -0.34 -20.67
C VAL A 390 -37.22 0.30 -19.74
N GLY A 391 -36.22 -0.46 -19.30
CA GLY A 391 -35.17 0.02 -18.39
C GLY A 391 -34.89 -0.94 -17.24
N LEU A 392 -34.46 -0.39 -16.11
CA LEU A 392 -34.13 -1.15 -14.90
C LEU A 392 -35.37 -1.47 -14.07
N TYR A 393 -35.57 -2.76 -13.83
CA TYR A 393 -36.50 -3.31 -12.85
C TYR A 393 -35.72 -3.73 -11.62
N HIS A 394 -36.26 -3.50 -10.42
CA HIS A 394 -35.59 -3.87 -9.18
C HIS A 394 -36.55 -4.48 -8.18
N GLY A 395 -36.08 -5.45 -7.41
CA GLY A 395 -36.86 -6.12 -6.38
C GLY A 395 -35.99 -6.92 -5.43
N SER A 396 -36.66 -7.54 -4.45
CA SER A 396 -36.04 -8.47 -3.53
C SER A 396 -37.02 -9.56 -3.10
N CYS A 397 -36.50 -10.61 -2.46
CA CYS A 397 -37.30 -11.61 -1.77
C CYS A 397 -36.62 -12.07 -0.47
N SER A 398 -37.42 -12.45 0.53
CA SER A 398 -36.92 -12.89 1.83
C SER A 398 -36.21 -14.24 1.75
N MET A 399 -35.11 -14.38 2.50
CA MET A 399 -34.45 -15.66 2.81
C MET A 399 -34.50 -16.02 4.30
N GLU A 400 -35.34 -15.35 5.09
CA GLU A 400 -35.42 -15.52 6.56
C GLU A 400 -35.81 -16.93 6.99
N ASP A 401 -36.70 -17.63 6.25
CA ASP A 401 -37.10 -19.00 6.56
C ASP A 401 -35.87 -19.92 6.51
N SER A 402 -35.51 -20.51 7.66
CA SER A 402 -34.31 -21.34 7.85
C SER A 402 -34.25 -22.59 6.96
N SER A 403 -35.37 -22.96 6.32
CA SER A 403 -35.46 -24.05 5.36
C SER A 403 -35.05 -23.65 3.93
N TYR A 404 -34.83 -22.37 3.65
CA TYR A 404 -34.29 -21.87 2.39
C TYR A 404 -32.77 -21.99 2.36
N VAL A 405 -32.28 -23.19 2.08
CA VAL A 405 -30.85 -23.51 1.96
C VAL A 405 -30.59 -24.20 0.62
N GLY A 406 -29.41 -23.99 0.06
CA GLY A 406 -29.00 -24.50 -1.25
C GLY A 406 -28.90 -23.42 -2.33
N PRO A 407 -28.69 -23.82 -3.60
CA PRO A 407 -28.42 -22.89 -4.70
C PRO A 407 -29.55 -21.89 -4.91
N VAL A 408 -29.19 -20.63 -5.17
CA VAL A 408 -30.13 -19.59 -5.56
C VAL A 408 -30.27 -19.56 -7.07
N VAL A 409 -31.51 -19.51 -7.58
CA VAL A 409 -31.78 -19.30 -9.00
C VAL A 409 -32.74 -18.14 -9.15
N VAL A 410 -32.36 -17.12 -9.92
CA VAL A 410 -33.20 -15.96 -10.26
C VAL A 410 -33.47 -15.99 -11.76
N THR A 411 -34.73 -16.14 -12.13
CA THR A 411 -35.15 -16.32 -13.52
C THR A 411 -36.07 -15.18 -13.94
N ILE A 412 -35.74 -14.57 -15.08
CA ILE A 412 -36.60 -13.60 -15.76
C ILE A 412 -37.36 -14.31 -16.87
N GLU A 413 -38.68 -14.17 -16.86
CA GLU A 413 -39.58 -14.84 -17.80
C GLU A 413 -40.52 -13.86 -18.48
N ARG A 414 -40.77 -14.08 -19.77
CA ARG A 414 -41.78 -13.36 -20.54
C ARG A 414 -42.57 -14.35 -21.36
N LEU A 415 -43.90 -14.32 -21.17
CA LEU A 415 -44.84 -15.22 -21.88
C LEU A 415 -44.45 -16.70 -21.77
N GLY A 416 -43.96 -17.13 -20.60
CA GLY A 416 -43.55 -18.52 -20.33
C GLY A 416 -42.19 -18.92 -20.94
N SER A 417 -41.45 -17.98 -21.53
CA SER A 417 -40.07 -18.21 -22.02
C SER A 417 -39.06 -17.55 -21.10
N THR A 418 -38.00 -18.26 -20.74
CA THR A 418 -36.87 -17.73 -19.98
C THR A 418 -36.06 -16.76 -20.84
N ILE A 419 -35.86 -15.54 -20.34
CA ILE A 419 -35.00 -14.52 -20.95
C ILE A 419 -33.58 -14.71 -20.45
N ALA A 420 -33.41 -14.70 -19.13
CA ALA A 420 -32.14 -14.89 -18.43
C ALA A 420 -32.39 -15.68 -17.16
N SER A 421 -31.44 -16.54 -16.79
CA SER A 421 -31.50 -17.32 -15.55
C SER A 421 -30.13 -17.31 -14.89
N MET A 422 -30.02 -16.58 -13.79
CA MET A 422 -28.81 -16.52 -12.98
C MET A 422 -28.80 -17.71 -12.02
N ASN A 423 -27.71 -18.48 -12.03
CA ASN A 423 -27.47 -19.58 -11.10
C ASN A 423 -26.41 -19.13 -10.10
N GLY A 424 -26.80 -19.06 -8.84
CA GLY A 424 -26.01 -18.50 -7.76
C GLY A 424 -25.39 -19.54 -6.84
N ALA A 425 -24.48 -19.06 -5.99
CA ALA A 425 -23.96 -19.82 -4.86
C ALA A 425 -25.07 -20.28 -3.91
N SER A 426 -24.75 -21.26 -3.05
CA SER A 426 -25.71 -21.80 -2.11
C SER A 426 -25.80 -20.97 -0.84
N ILE A 427 -27.03 -20.72 -0.38
CA ILE A 427 -27.28 -20.25 0.99
C ILE A 427 -27.08 -21.43 1.94
N THR A 428 -26.30 -21.22 3.00
CA THR A 428 -25.99 -22.23 4.02
C THR A 428 -26.43 -21.74 5.41
N ASN A 429 -26.47 -22.68 6.37
CA ASN A 429 -26.62 -22.38 7.80
C ASN A 429 -25.28 -22.44 8.54
N SER A 430 -24.17 -22.45 7.82
CA SER A 430 -22.82 -22.59 8.37
C SER A 430 -21.91 -21.53 7.78
N CYS A 431 -21.22 -20.78 8.63
CA CYS A 431 -20.39 -19.69 8.17
C CYS A 431 -18.90 -20.06 8.23
N PRO A 432 -18.07 -19.50 7.32
CA PRO A 432 -16.62 -19.61 7.43
C PRO A 432 -16.16 -19.19 8.83
N HIS A 433 -15.33 -20.01 9.48
CA HIS A 433 -14.78 -19.73 10.82
C HIS A 433 -15.83 -19.48 11.92
N GLY A 434 -17.10 -19.87 11.72
CA GLY A 434 -18.17 -19.62 12.69
C GLY A 434 -18.58 -18.15 12.81
N ILE A 435 -18.21 -17.31 11.82
CA ILE A 435 -18.51 -15.87 11.77
C ILE A 435 -19.32 -15.60 10.50
N THR A 436 -20.42 -14.84 10.64
CA THR A 436 -21.24 -14.41 9.50
C THR A 436 -20.41 -13.56 8.55
N ASN A 437 -20.31 -13.98 7.29
CA ASN A 437 -19.74 -13.14 6.25
C ASN A 437 -20.78 -12.11 5.81
N TRP A 438 -20.53 -10.83 6.11
CA TRP A 438 -21.40 -9.72 5.75
C TRP A 438 -21.13 -9.18 4.34
N ASN A 439 -20.13 -9.71 3.63
CA ASN A 439 -19.92 -9.44 2.21
C ASN A 439 -21.02 -10.12 1.35
N ALA A 440 -21.31 -9.53 0.20
CA ALA A 440 -22.29 -10.06 -0.74
C ALA A 440 -21.63 -11.02 -1.75
N TRP A 441 -22.39 -12.03 -2.18
CA TRP A 441 -22.08 -12.76 -3.39
C TRP A 441 -22.91 -12.18 -4.53
N VAL A 442 -22.30 -11.87 -5.68
CA VAL A 442 -22.99 -11.27 -6.83
C VAL A 442 -22.95 -12.20 -8.03
N GLY A 443 -24.12 -12.47 -8.58
CA GLY A 443 -24.30 -13.27 -9.79
C GLY A 443 -25.01 -12.50 -10.88
N GLN A 444 -24.81 -12.94 -12.12
CA GLN A 444 -25.44 -12.32 -13.28
C GLN A 444 -25.81 -13.34 -14.35
N ALA A 445 -26.77 -13.00 -15.20
CA ALA A 445 -27.07 -13.72 -16.43
C ALA A 445 -27.65 -12.76 -17.48
N THR A 446 -27.39 -13.06 -18.75
CA THR A 446 -27.94 -12.32 -19.89
C THR A 446 -28.78 -13.21 -20.79
N SER A 447 -29.56 -12.59 -21.67
CA SER A 447 -30.22 -13.30 -22.76
C SER A 447 -29.20 -13.91 -23.70
N THR A 448 -29.50 -15.11 -24.22
CA THR A 448 -28.62 -15.85 -25.14
C THR A 448 -28.41 -15.15 -26.48
N HIS A 449 -29.31 -14.23 -26.84
CA HIS A 449 -29.26 -13.46 -28.08
C HIS A 449 -29.38 -11.96 -27.75
N SER A 450 -28.69 -11.15 -28.55
CA SER A 450 -28.94 -9.71 -28.59
C SER A 450 -30.33 -9.43 -29.15
N ILE A 451 -30.93 -8.35 -28.69
CA ILE A 451 -32.22 -7.86 -29.16
C ILE A 451 -32.02 -6.71 -30.15
N THR A 452 -33.06 -6.38 -30.92
CA THR A 452 -33.08 -5.09 -31.63
C THR A 452 -32.92 -3.98 -30.60
N PRO A 453 -32.03 -2.99 -30.80
CA PRO A 453 -31.82 -1.91 -29.85
C PRO A 453 -33.13 -1.21 -29.45
N VAL A 454 -33.39 -1.12 -28.15
CA VAL A 454 -34.57 -0.44 -27.58
C VAL A 454 -34.12 0.57 -26.54
N SER A 455 -34.68 1.77 -26.56
CA SER A 455 -34.48 2.80 -25.53
C SER A 455 -35.80 3.12 -24.84
N PRO A 456 -35.78 3.65 -23.60
CA PRO A 456 -36.96 4.23 -22.97
C PRO A 456 -37.62 5.29 -23.88
N LYS A 457 -38.93 5.44 -23.75
CA LYS A 457 -39.67 6.38 -24.60
C LYS A 457 -39.21 7.83 -24.36
N LEU A 458 -39.09 8.22 -23.10
CA LEU A 458 -38.60 9.52 -22.66
C LEU A 458 -37.09 9.48 -22.41
N SER A 459 -36.39 10.57 -22.70
CA SER A 459 -35.05 10.82 -22.14
C SER A 459 -35.18 11.28 -20.70
N ASN A 460 -34.06 11.36 -19.97
CA ASN A 460 -34.02 11.98 -18.65
C ASN A 460 -34.47 13.45 -18.67
N GLU A 461 -34.21 14.18 -19.76
CA GLU A 461 -34.63 15.58 -19.94
C GLU A 461 -36.14 15.73 -20.15
N ASP A 462 -36.77 14.76 -20.82
CA ASP A 462 -38.22 14.77 -21.09
C ASP A 462 -39.03 14.15 -19.93
N ALA A 463 -38.36 13.42 -19.04
CA ALA A 463 -38.97 12.80 -17.88
C ALA A 463 -38.95 13.77 -16.69
N VAL A 464 -39.96 13.65 -15.83
CA VAL A 464 -40.01 14.32 -14.53
C VAL A 464 -40.06 13.26 -13.44
N CYS A 465 -39.72 13.66 -12.21
CA CYS A 465 -40.02 12.83 -11.06
C CYS A 465 -41.53 12.57 -10.99
N ILE A 466 -41.92 11.32 -10.72
CA ILE A 466 -43.33 10.90 -10.58
C ILE A 466 -43.60 10.16 -9.27
N ALA A 467 -42.56 9.92 -8.48
CA ALA A 467 -42.61 9.42 -7.12
C ALA A 467 -41.30 9.79 -6.42
N GLY A 468 -41.39 10.16 -5.15
CA GLY A 468 -40.26 10.50 -4.30
C GLY A 468 -40.70 10.55 -2.84
N PHE A 469 -39.74 10.73 -1.95
CA PHE A 469 -39.96 10.84 -0.51
C PHE A 469 -39.15 12.00 0.09
N GLY A 470 -39.49 12.37 1.32
CA GLY A 470 -38.74 13.30 2.15
C GLY A 470 -38.56 12.70 3.54
N LEU A 471 -37.57 13.15 4.31
CA LEU A 471 -37.35 12.68 5.68
C LEU A 471 -38.29 13.38 6.67
N GLY A 472 -38.77 12.64 7.67
CA GLY A 472 -39.60 13.19 8.75
C GLY A 472 -40.82 13.96 8.23
N ASP A 473 -40.98 15.20 8.69
CA ASP A 473 -42.13 16.03 8.33
C ASP A 473 -42.20 16.42 6.83
N PHE A 474 -41.14 16.21 6.05
CA PHE A 474 -41.15 16.42 4.60
C PHE A 474 -41.86 15.29 3.84
N GLU A 475 -42.07 14.12 4.44
CA GLU A 475 -42.57 12.92 3.76
C GLU A 475 -43.83 13.19 2.94
N ASN A 476 -44.84 13.81 3.56
CA ASN A 476 -46.14 14.04 2.94
C ASN A 476 -46.06 15.07 1.79
N LEU A 477 -45.33 16.18 2.03
CA LEU A 477 -45.14 17.22 1.02
C LEU A 477 -44.37 16.68 -0.19
N CYS A 478 -43.26 15.98 0.05
CA CYS A 478 -42.46 15.39 -1.02
C CYS A 478 -43.23 14.32 -1.81
N ALA A 479 -44.00 13.46 -1.14
CA ALA A 479 -44.82 12.45 -1.82
C ALA A 479 -45.79 13.10 -2.82
N PHE A 480 -46.47 14.20 -2.41
CA PHE A 480 -47.38 14.94 -3.28
C PHE A 480 -46.64 15.72 -4.37
N ALA A 481 -45.62 16.49 -4.01
CA ALA A 481 -44.88 17.36 -4.91
C ALA A 481 -44.16 16.57 -6.01
N CYS A 482 -43.44 15.52 -5.63
CA CYS A 482 -42.68 14.67 -6.54
C CYS A 482 -43.60 13.90 -7.48
N GLU A 483 -44.83 13.57 -7.08
CA GLU A 483 -45.83 12.96 -7.98
C GLU A 483 -46.13 13.84 -9.21
N TYR A 484 -46.06 15.17 -9.05
CA TYR A 484 -46.40 16.15 -10.08
C TYR A 484 -45.18 16.83 -10.72
N GLY A 485 -43.99 16.24 -10.53
CA GLY A 485 -42.74 16.69 -11.14
C GLY A 485 -42.07 17.86 -10.44
N TYR A 486 -42.45 18.19 -9.20
CA TYR A 486 -41.72 19.14 -8.37
C TYR A 486 -41.05 18.40 -7.22
N CYS A 487 -39.78 18.02 -7.40
CA CYS A 487 -39.05 17.21 -6.42
C CYS A 487 -37.69 17.87 -6.14
N PRO A 488 -37.64 18.87 -5.24
CA PRO A 488 -36.40 19.60 -4.96
C PRO A 488 -35.37 18.71 -4.24
N ILE A 489 -34.20 18.50 -4.85
CA ILE A 489 -33.15 17.57 -4.36
C ILE A 489 -32.68 17.87 -2.92
N GLY A 490 -32.75 19.12 -2.49
CA GLY A 490 -32.39 19.56 -1.14
C GLY A 490 -33.44 19.28 -0.07
N ALA A 491 -34.62 18.78 -0.43
CA ALA A 491 -35.70 18.45 0.53
C ALA A 491 -36.41 17.12 0.23
N CYS A 492 -36.32 16.61 -0.99
CA CYS A 492 -36.92 15.37 -1.43
C CYS A 492 -35.93 14.53 -2.25
N THR A 493 -36.10 13.21 -2.22
CA THR A 493 -35.36 12.26 -3.06
C THR A 493 -36.30 11.61 -4.06
N CYS A 494 -35.95 11.67 -5.35
CA CYS A 494 -36.75 11.08 -6.42
C CYS A 494 -36.47 9.57 -6.55
N THR A 495 -37.52 8.76 -6.56
CA THR A 495 -37.39 7.29 -6.65
C THR A 495 -37.86 6.73 -8.00
N ALA A 496 -38.58 7.53 -8.79
CA ALA A 496 -39.03 7.14 -10.11
C ALA A 496 -39.22 8.33 -11.06
N MET A 497 -38.67 8.17 -12.27
CA MET A 497 -38.83 9.12 -13.38
C MET A 497 -39.88 8.63 -14.38
N GLY A 498 -40.64 9.56 -14.98
CA GLY A 498 -41.68 9.22 -15.96
C GLY A 498 -42.34 10.43 -16.63
N PRO A 499 -43.43 10.22 -17.40
CA PRO A 499 -44.15 11.32 -18.05
C PRO A 499 -44.82 12.20 -16.99
N ALA A 500 -44.79 13.51 -17.23
CA ALA A 500 -45.45 14.46 -16.36
C ALA A 500 -46.95 14.15 -16.22
N LYS A 501 -47.41 13.98 -14.98
CA LYS A 501 -48.82 13.85 -14.65
C LYS A 501 -49.51 15.23 -14.78
N PRO A 502 -50.77 15.29 -15.27
CA PRO A 502 -51.55 16.51 -15.20
C PRO A 502 -51.66 16.99 -13.75
N LYS A 503 -51.23 18.23 -13.49
CA LYS A 503 -51.35 18.84 -12.16
C LYS A 503 -52.82 19.06 -11.81
N PRO A 504 -53.20 19.03 -10.52
CA PRO A 504 -54.52 19.47 -10.08
C PRO A 504 -54.81 20.90 -10.53
N SER A 505 -56.08 21.32 -10.47
CA SER A 505 -56.43 22.71 -10.77
C SER A 505 -55.79 23.63 -9.73
N ALA A 506 -54.98 24.59 -10.19
CA ALA A 506 -54.36 25.56 -9.32
C ALA A 506 -55.42 26.35 -8.55
N THR A 507 -55.32 26.39 -7.24
CA THR A 507 -56.20 27.14 -6.34
C THR A 507 -55.91 28.65 -6.41
N GLY A 508 -54.69 29.02 -6.83
CA GLY A 508 -54.20 30.40 -6.80
C GLY A 508 -53.92 30.91 -5.38
N GLN A 509 -53.99 30.04 -4.38
CA GLN A 509 -53.68 30.37 -3.00
C GLN A 509 -52.19 30.17 -2.76
N ALA A 510 -51.51 31.23 -2.32
CA ALA A 510 -50.11 31.14 -1.93
C ALA A 510 -49.96 30.26 -0.68
N GLY A 511 -48.95 29.41 -0.67
CA GLY A 511 -48.54 28.64 0.49
C GLY A 511 -47.19 29.11 1.02
N TYR A 512 -47.06 29.13 2.34
CA TYR A 512 -45.86 29.52 3.07
C TYR A 512 -45.65 28.54 4.23
N PRO A 513 -44.41 28.31 4.68
CA PRO A 513 -44.17 27.58 5.91
C PRO A 513 -44.85 28.30 7.10
N VAL A 514 -45.34 27.54 8.08
CA VAL A 514 -45.93 28.10 9.30
C VAL A 514 -44.87 28.58 10.29
N ALA A 515 -45.30 29.29 11.34
CA ALA A 515 -44.37 29.86 12.32
C ALA A 515 -43.64 28.74 13.08
N GLY A 516 -42.30 28.79 13.07
CA GLY A 516 -41.44 27.75 13.65
C GLY A 516 -40.70 26.94 12.57
N GLU A 517 -41.22 26.90 11.35
CA GLU A 517 -40.61 26.15 10.24
C GLU A 517 -39.50 26.93 9.53
N SER A 518 -38.59 26.20 8.87
CA SER A 518 -37.45 26.76 8.14
C SER A 518 -37.80 27.15 6.70
N ALA A 519 -36.83 27.79 6.04
CA ALA A 519 -36.91 28.11 4.63
C ALA A 519 -36.97 26.87 3.71
N ASP A 520 -36.55 25.70 4.19
CA ASP A 520 -36.48 24.46 3.42
C ASP A 520 -37.87 23.99 2.94
N TYR A 521 -38.93 24.34 3.68
CA TYR A 521 -40.32 24.07 3.32
C TYR A 521 -40.90 25.04 2.29
N SER A 522 -40.22 26.15 1.99
CA SER A 522 -40.84 27.28 1.25
C SER A 522 -41.27 26.87 -0.16
N GLY A 523 -40.42 26.14 -0.86
CA GLY A 523 -40.72 25.65 -2.21
C GLY A 523 -41.89 24.67 -2.23
N LEU A 524 -41.86 23.70 -1.31
CA LEU A 524 -42.89 22.66 -1.17
C LEU A 524 -44.23 23.27 -0.76
N CYS A 525 -44.28 24.09 0.29
CA CYS A 525 -45.52 24.76 0.69
C CYS A 525 -46.09 25.64 -0.43
N SER A 526 -45.24 26.35 -1.18
CA SER A 526 -45.70 27.15 -2.31
C SER A 526 -46.31 26.29 -3.42
N PHE A 527 -45.72 25.14 -3.73
CA PHE A 527 -46.22 24.24 -4.76
C PHE A 527 -47.50 23.53 -4.30
N ASP A 528 -47.43 22.86 -3.16
CA ASP A 528 -48.46 21.94 -2.67
C ASP A 528 -49.76 22.68 -2.35
N CYS A 529 -49.69 23.81 -1.63
CA CYS A 529 -50.88 24.57 -1.26
C CYS A 529 -51.58 25.16 -2.50
N ASN A 530 -50.81 25.57 -3.52
CA ASN A 530 -51.36 26.04 -4.77
C ASN A 530 -52.10 24.91 -5.54
N TYR A 531 -51.85 23.65 -5.23
CA TYR A 531 -52.57 22.49 -5.81
C TYR A 531 -53.50 21.78 -4.81
N GLY A 532 -53.83 22.44 -3.70
CA GLY A 532 -54.85 21.98 -2.75
C GLY A 532 -54.34 21.00 -1.69
N HIS A 533 -53.03 20.76 -1.62
CA HIS A 533 -52.39 19.99 -0.57
C HIS A 533 -51.68 20.96 0.40
N CYS A 534 -52.33 21.35 1.49
CA CYS A 534 -51.77 22.34 2.42
C CYS A 534 -51.89 21.85 3.87
N PRO A 535 -50.96 20.99 4.33
CA PRO A 535 -50.98 20.47 5.70
C PRO A 535 -50.83 21.62 6.69
N SER A 536 -51.86 21.90 7.49
CA SER A 536 -51.92 23.12 8.33
C SER A 536 -50.89 23.19 9.45
N ASN A 537 -50.23 22.07 9.75
CA ASN A 537 -49.14 21.99 10.72
C ASN A 537 -47.77 22.39 10.13
N LEU A 538 -47.61 22.38 8.81
CA LEU A 538 -46.34 22.69 8.11
C LEU A 538 -46.47 23.91 7.21
N CYS A 539 -47.61 24.03 6.53
CA CYS A 539 -47.88 25.08 5.56
C CYS A 539 -49.15 25.86 5.91
N GLY A 540 -49.17 27.15 5.56
CA GLY A 540 -50.31 28.04 5.70
C GLY A 540 -50.35 29.10 4.60
N HIS A 541 -51.38 29.94 4.63
CA HIS A 541 -51.61 30.96 3.59
C HIS A 541 -51.14 32.36 3.96
N THR A 542 -50.39 32.49 5.05
CA THR A 542 -49.87 33.76 5.55
C THR A 542 -48.37 33.65 5.69
N SER A 543 -47.63 34.58 5.08
CA SER A 543 -46.19 34.66 5.26
C SER A 543 -45.87 35.10 6.69
N VAL A 544 -44.97 34.36 7.33
CA VAL A 544 -44.48 34.61 8.69
C VAL A 544 -42.95 34.62 8.66
N PRO A 545 -42.29 35.24 9.66
CA PRO A 545 -40.86 35.06 9.86
C PRO A 545 -40.51 33.57 10.03
N LEU A 546 -39.56 33.08 9.24
CA LEU A 546 -39.12 31.69 9.26
C LEU A 546 -38.00 31.47 10.27
N ALA A 547 -37.92 30.26 10.83
CA ALA A 547 -36.80 29.87 11.66
C ALA A 547 -35.55 29.69 10.80
N THR A 548 -34.39 30.12 11.32
CA THR A 548 -33.10 29.75 10.75
C THR A 548 -32.59 28.55 11.53
N PRO A 549 -32.62 27.34 10.95
CA PRO A 549 -32.15 26.17 11.65
C PRO A 549 -30.65 26.31 11.91
N THR A 550 -30.22 25.97 13.12
CA THR A 550 -28.79 25.95 13.48
C THR A 550 -28.08 24.70 12.96
N VAL A 551 -28.86 23.67 12.57
CA VAL A 551 -28.40 22.37 12.07
C VAL A 551 -29.37 21.94 10.98
N SER A 552 -28.87 21.34 9.90
CA SER A 552 -29.73 20.85 8.82
C SER A 552 -30.72 19.79 9.34
N PRO A 553 -32.00 19.86 8.98
CA PRO A 553 -32.98 18.81 9.33
C PRO A 553 -32.67 17.46 8.66
N PHE A 554 -31.76 17.45 7.67
CA PHE A 554 -31.33 16.24 6.95
C PHE A 554 -30.03 15.64 7.53
N THR A 555 -29.46 16.23 8.57
CA THR A 555 -28.30 15.64 9.26
C THR A 555 -28.74 14.41 10.07
N PRO A 556 -28.14 13.22 9.88
CA PRO A 556 -28.45 12.05 10.68
C PRO A 556 -28.24 12.31 12.18
N PRO A 557 -29.10 11.76 13.06
CA PRO A 557 -28.93 11.92 14.49
C PRO A 557 -27.68 11.17 14.98
N ALA A 558 -26.98 11.76 15.94
CA ALA A 558 -25.87 11.15 16.66
C ALA A 558 -26.28 10.83 18.11
N PRO A 559 -25.56 9.93 18.81
CA PRO A 559 -25.70 9.80 20.25
C PRO A 559 -25.47 11.16 20.95
N ILE A 560 -26.34 11.51 21.92
CA ILE A 560 -26.16 12.69 22.78
C ILE A 560 -26.23 12.37 24.28
N SER A 561 -26.51 11.11 24.63
CA SER A 561 -26.30 10.56 25.96
C SER A 561 -26.25 9.03 25.90
N GLY A 562 -25.57 8.42 26.87
CA GLY A 562 -25.51 6.98 27.00
C GLY A 562 -25.11 6.54 28.41
N THR A 563 -25.20 5.24 28.65
CA THR A 563 -24.76 4.58 29.89
C THR A 563 -23.88 3.40 29.55
N GLY A 564 -23.06 2.92 30.49
CA GLY A 564 -22.25 1.73 30.26
C GLY A 564 -23.12 0.47 30.17
N VAL A 565 -22.68 -0.53 29.40
CA VAL A 565 -23.27 -1.88 29.45
C VAL A 565 -23.04 -2.56 30.81
N ASN A 566 -22.10 -2.02 31.60
CA ASN A 566 -21.82 -2.38 32.98
C ASN A 566 -21.35 -1.14 33.77
N ASP A 567 -21.29 -1.27 35.09
CA ASP A 567 -20.94 -0.16 35.99
C ASP A 567 -19.56 0.45 35.75
N ALA A 568 -18.61 -0.31 35.21
CA ALA A 568 -17.24 0.17 34.98
C ALA A 568 -17.16 1.20 33.85
N PHE A 569 -18.10 1.17 32.89
CA PHE A 569 -18.13 2.10 31.76
C PHE A 569 -19.13 3.24 31.91
N ASN A 570 -19.93 3.29 32.99
CA ASN A 570 -21.01 4.27 33.13
C ASN A 570 -20.54 5.72 32.97
N ASP A 571 -19.48 6.11 33.67
CA ASP A 571 -18.97 7.49 33.62
C ASP A 571 -18.31 7.81 32.26
N LEU A 572 -17.64 6.82 31.64
CA LEU A 572 -17.06 6.98 30.30
C LEU A 572 -18.17 7.17 29.26
N CYS A 573 -19.13 6.26 29.19
CA CYS A 573 -20.24 6.34 28.24
C CYS A 573 -21.12 7.59 28.47
N ALA A 574 -21.38 7.97 29.72
CA ALA A 574 -22.08 9.21 30.01
C ALA A 574 -21.37 10.44 29.43
N TRP A 575 -20.04 10.42 29.38
CA TRP A 575 -19.24 11.51 28.83
C TRP A 575 -18.98 11.40 27.33
N THR A 576 -18.67 10.23 26.78
CA THR A 576 -18.34 10.08 25.35
C THR A 576 -19.58 10.15 24.47
N CYS A 577 -20.69 9.51 24.88
CA CYS A 577 -21.92 9.46 24.10
C CYS A 577 -22.57 10.84 23.96
N GLN A 578 -22.23 11.84 24.79
CA GLN A 578 -22.74 13.20 24.62
C GLN A 578 -22.17 13.94 23.39
N TYR A 579 -21.10 13.39 22.82
CA TYR A 579 -20.38 13.91 21.66
C TYR A 579 -20.38 12.91 20.50
N GLY A 580 -21.34 11.98 20.47
CA GLY A 580 -21.53 11.01 19.39
C GLY A 580 -20.70 9.72 19.48
N PHE A 581 -19.61 9.68 20.24
CA PHE A 581 -18.80 8.46 20.38
C PHE A 581 -19.41 7.51 21.41
N CYS A 582 -20.27 6.59 20.95
CA CYS A 582 -21.03 5.67 21.80
C CYS A 582 -20.99 4.23 21.26
N PRO A 583 -19.87 3.50 21.42
CA PRO A 583 -19.72 2.15 20.87
C PRO A 583 -20.69 1.16 21.54
N MET A 584 -21.49 0.43 20.76
CA MET A 584 -22.60 -0.37 21.29
C MET A 584 -22.17 -1.58 22.13
N HIS A 585 -20.92 -2.03 21.99
CA HIS A 585 -20.37 -3.15 22.76
C HIS A 585 -19.96 -2.74 24.18
N SER A 586 -19.76 -1.44 24.42
CA SER A 586 -19.35 -0.89 25.73
C SER A 586 -20.38 0.09 26.31
N CYS A 587 -21.22 0.69 25.47
CA CYS A 587 -22.22 1.70 25.83
C CYS A 587 -23.61 1.34 25.31
N VAL A 588 -24.64 1.87 25.98
CA VAL A 588 -26.03 1.89 25.54
C VAL A 588 -26.43 3.35 25.33
N THR A 589 -26.72 3.73 24.09
CA THR A 589 -27.27 5.05 23.76
C THR A 589 -28.65 5.21 24.40
N THR A 590 -28.84 6.29 25.17
CA THR A 590 -30.10 6.58 25.87
C THR A 590 -30.90 7.70 25.22
N ASP A 591 -30.24 8.56 24.43
CA ASP A 591 -30.88 9.63 23.67
C ASP A 591 -30.04 9.99 22.44
N THR A 592 -30.69 10.49 21.39
CA THR A 592 -30.07 10.89 20.12
C THR A 592 -30.47 12.31 19.71
N GLY A 593 -29.65 12.97 18.93
CA GLY A 593 -29.94 14.33 18.47
C GLY A 593 -28.80 14.94 17.66
N VAL A 594 -28.73 16.27 17.68
CA VAL A 594 -27.68 17.03 16.99
C VAL A 594 -26.30 16.67 17.58
N LEU A 595 -25.37 16.29 16.71
CA LEU A 595 -23.99 16.07 17.09
C LEU A 595 -23.37 17.32 17.70
N LYS A 596 -22.87 17.20 18.93
CA LYS A 596 -22.09 18.25 19.57
C LYS A 596 -20.63 18.12 19.15
N VAL A 597 -20.01 19.25 18.82
CA VAL A 597 -18.57 19.29 18.52
C VAL A 597 -17.80 18.75 19.73
N PRO A 598 -17.03 17.65 19.59
CA PRO A 598 -16.25 17.12 20.69
C PRO A 598 -15.14 18.11 21.10
N PRO A 599 -14.65 18.05 22.34
CA PRO A 599 -13.46 18.81 22.73
C PRO A 599 -12.29 18.49 21.81
N ALA A 600 -11.45 19.49 21.57
CA ALA A 600 -10.23 19.31 20.77
C ALA A 600 -9.35 18.22 21.37
N GLN A 601 -8.68 17.46 20.50
CA GLN A 601 -7.73 16.47 20.96
C GLN A 601 -6.52 17.14 21.62
N ASN A 602 -6.00 16.54 22.69
CA ASN A 602 -4.91 17.06 23.51
C ASN A 602 -3.60 16.26 23.39
N GLY A 603 -3.55 15.29 22.47
CA GLY A 603 -2.40 14.39 22.24
C GLY A 603 -2.29 13.22 23.23
N PHE A 604 -3.17 13.08 24.23
CA PHE A 604 -3.18 11.87 25.05
C PHE A 604 -3.70 10.68 24.23
N THR A 605 -3.14 9.50 24.46
CA THR A 605 -3.82 8.24 24.15
C THR A 605 -4.24 7.59 25.46
N GLY A 606 -5.30 6.81 25.40
CA GLY A 606 -5.85 6.12 26.55
C GLY A 606 -6.00 4.65 26.23
N LYS A 607 -5.71 3.79 27.22
CA LYS A 607 -6.01 2.37 27.17
C LYS A 607 -6.77 2.00 28.42
N THR A 608 -7.70 1.06 28.29
CA THR A 608 -8.38 0.48 29.44
C THR A 608 -7.41 -0.33 30.30
N VAL A 609 -7.53 -0.23 31.63
CA VAL A 609 -6.88 -1.17 32.58
C VAL A 609 -7.74 -2.37 32.90
N LEU A 610 -8.98 -2.38 32.41
CA LEU A 610 -9.88 -3.51 32.58
C LEU A 610 -9.49 -4.63 31.62
N THR A 611 -9.82 -5.87 31.99
CA THR A 611 -9.60 -7.04 31.12
C THR A 611 -10.63 -7.16 30.00
N VAL A 612 -11.56 -6.22 29.91
CA VAL A 612 -12.60 -6.15 28.87
C VAL A 612 -12.20 -5.08 27.85
N ASP A 613 -12.50 -5.37 26.58
CA ASP A 613 -12.37 -4.38 25.50
C ASP A 613 -13.27 -3.18 25.82
N ASP A 614 -12.71 -1.97 25.72
CA ASP A 614 -13.41 -0.72 25.95
C ASP A 614 -13.89 -0.07 24.65
N SER A 615 -13.73 -0.75 23.51
CA SER A 615 -14.12 -0.26 22.18
C SER A 615 -13.52 1.12 21.86
N GLY A 616 -12.32 1.38 22.36
CA GLY A 616 -11.60 2.65 22.18
C GLY A 616 -12.12 3.81 23.04
N LEU A 617 -13.01 3.58 24.01
CA LEU A 617 -13.53 4.61 24.92
C LEU A 617 -12.44 5.38 25.65
N CYS A 618 -11.46 4.68 26.25
CA CYS A 618 -10.36 5.33 26.94
C CYS A 618 -9.51 6.15 25.97
N ASN A 619 -9.25 5.63 24.76
CA ASN A 619 -8.47 6.37 23.78
C ASN A 619 -9.18 7.66 23.35
N TRP A 620 -10.47 7.55 23.02
CA TRP A 620 -11.26 8.69 22.59
C TRP A 620 -11.45 9.73 23.69
N ALA A 621 -11.64 9.28 24.94
CA ALA A 621 -11.87 10.16 26.08
C ALA A 621 -10.59 10.81 26.63
N CYS A 622 -9.53 10.03 26.85
CA CYS A 622 -8.25 10.56 27.35
C CYS A 622 -7.66 11.57 26.37
N SER A 623 -7.73 11.28 25.06
CA SER A 623 -7.32 12.21 23.99
C SER A 623 -8.08 13.53 23.99
N ARG A 624 -9.14 13.68 24.77
CA ARG A 624 -9.99 14.89 24.85
C ARG A 624 -10.14 15.41 26.28
N GLY A 625 -9.19 15.08 27.15
CA GLY A 625 -9.09 15.61 28.51
C GLY A 625 -9.96 14.91 29.55
N PHE A 626 -10.62 13.80 29.21
CA PHE A 626 -11.42 13.00 30.15
C PHE A 626 -10.82 11.60 30.30
N CYS A 627 -9.89 11.43 31.25
CA CYS A 627 -9.23 10.16 31.50
C CYS A 627 -9.56 9.63 32.91
N LEU A 628 -10.50 8.68 32.98
CA LEU A 628 -11.06 8.18 34.24
C LEU A 628 -10.09 7.27 34.99
N GLN A 629 -9.60 7.73 36.14
CA GLN A 629 -8.66 6.98 36.98
C GLN A 629 -9.24 5.65 37.43
N GLY A 630 -8.47 4.57 37.29
CA GLY A 630 -8.89 3.20 37.66
C GLY A 630 -9.69 2.45 36.59
N VAL A 631 -10.08 3.13 35.49
CA VAL A 631 -10.68 2.50 34.30
C VAL A 631 -9.78 2.69 33.09
N CYS A 632 -9.22 3.89 32.93
CA CYS A 632 -8.26 4.23 31.88
C CYS A 632 -6.88 4.50 32.48
N VAL A 633 -5.85 4.06 31.76
CA VAL A 633 -4.48 4.58 31.87
C VAL A 633 -4.20 5.40 30.62
N GLY A 634 -3.86 6.65 30.83
CA GLY A 634 -3.38 7.53 29.78
C GLY A 634 -1.88 7.40 29.64
N SER A 635 -1.39 7.36 28.40
CA SER A 635 -0.01 7.71 28.09
C SER A 635 -0.04 8.92 27.17
N LEU A 636 0.83 9.89 27.43
CA LEU A 636 1.02 10.98 26.47
C LEU A 636 1.60 10.38 25.20
N THR A 637 0.92 10.64 24.08
CA THR A 637 1.51 10.68 22.75
C THR A 637 1.47 12.15 22.33
N ASP A 638 2.15 13.02 23.09
CA ASP A 638 2.40 14.49 22.95
C ASP A 638 1.35 15.37 22.22
N VAL A 639 0.88 16.52 22.75
CA VAL A 639 1.67 17.76 22.93
C VAL A 639 1.00 18.78 23.90
N SER A 640 0.64 18.46 25.16
CA SER A 640 0.10 19.54 26.05
C SER A 640 0.61 19.62 27.48
N ALA A 641 1.46 18.69 27.91
CA ALA A 641 2.18 18.79 29.18
C ALA A 641 3.70 18.70 29.03
N GLN A 642 4.21 18.63 27.80
CA GLN A 642 5.66 18.64 27.61
C GLN A 642 6.19 20.04 27.88
N PRO A 643 7.23 20.17 28.71
CA PRO A 643 8.03 21.38 28.65
C PRO A 643 8.54 21.49 27.20
N SER A 644 8.54 22.69 26.62
CA SER A 644 9.35 22.89 25.42
C SER A 644 10.77 22.41 25.71
N TRP A 645 11.54 22.02 24.69
CA TRP A 645 12.90 21.53 24.95
C TRP A 645 13.76 22.51 25.77
N THR A 646 13.46 23.82 25.68
CA THR A 646 14.06 24.93 26.46
C THR A 646 13.52 25.10 27.89
N GLN A 647 12.45 24.41 28.26
CA GLN A 647 11.86 24.39 29.60
C GLN A 647 12.15 23.07 30.33
N ALA A 648 12.60 22.04 29.61
CA ALA A 648 12.98 20.76 30.18
C ALA A 648 14.25 20.92 31.04
N THR A 649 14.29 20.24 32.18
CA THR A 649 15.37 20.32 33.15
C THR A 649 15.98 18.95 33.45
N CYS A 650 17.25 18.94 33.87
CA CYS A 650 18.00 17.70 34.09
C CYS A 650 17.53 16.89 35.32
N ASP A 651 16.70 17.44 36.19
CA ASP A 651 16.13 16.77 37.36
C ASP A 651 14.85 15.96 37.04
N LEU A 652 14.36 16.04 35.80
CA LEU A 652 13.22 15.23 35.36
C LEU A 652 13.56 13.73 35.43
N ASP A 653 12.62 12.93 35.96
CA ASP A 653 12.81 11.49 36.14
C ASP A 653 13.09 10.78 34.80
N VAL A 654 12.35 11.14 33.75
CA VAL A 654 12.52 10.64 32.37
C VAL A 654 13.91 10.91 31.77
N VAL A 655 14.59 11.97 32.22
CA VAL A 655 15.96 12.26 31.78
C VAL A 655 16.95 11.29 32.44
N ASN A 656 16.75 10.97 33.71
CA ASN A 656 17.70 10.20 34.52
C ASN A 656 17.41 8.69 34.56
N ASN A 657 16.18 8.27 34.29
CA ASN A 657 15.79 6.87 34.32
C ASN A 657 16.17 6.15 33.02
N ILE A 658 17.33 5.49 33.04
CA ILE A 658 17.89 4.74 31.90
C ILE A 658 17.08 3.49 31.48
N ASN A 659 16.07 3.11 32.26
CA ASN A 659 15.19 1.98 31.96
C ASN A 659 13.92 2.40 31.22
N ASP A 660 13.61 3.69 31.17
CA ASP A 660 12.50 4.20 30.40
C ASP A 660 12.75 4.03 28.90
N ASP A 661 11.68 3.89 28.14
CA ASP A 661 11.72 3.71 26.70
C ASP A 661 12.43 4.89 26.00
N SER A 662 13.35 4.60 25.09
CA SER A 662 14.17 5.64 24.44
C SER A 662 13.32 6.61 23.62
N LYS A 663 12.24 6.14 22.99
CA LYS A 663 11.34 6.99 22.21
C LYS A 663 10.51 7.89 23.11
N TYR A 664 10.00 7.34 24.21
CA TYR A 664 9.36 8.15 25.25
C TYR A 664 10.29 9.24 25.78
N ARG A 665 11.55 8.92 26.10
CA ARG A 665 12.53 9.88 26.60
C ARG A 665 12.87 10.98 25.59
N TRP A 666 13.00 10.62 24.30
CA TRP A 666 13.26 11.55 23.20
C TRP A 666 12.09 12.52 22.96
N GLN A 667 10.86 11.99 22.96
CA GLN A 667 9.65 12.79 22.74
C GLN A 667 9.36 13.71 23.94
N TYR A 668 9.53 13.21 25.16
CA TYR A 668 9.21 13.96 26.37
C TYR A 668 10.01 15.26 26.52
N VAL A 669 11.28 15.28 26.12
CA VAL A 669 12.08 16.51 26.17
C VAL A 669 12.08 17.30 24.86
N ASP A 670 11.16 16.97 23.95
CA ASP A 670 10.93 17.69 22.68
C ASP A 670 12.20 17.77 21.79
N CYS A 671 12.91 16.63 21.68
CA CYS A 671 14.12 16.52 20.85
C CYS A 671 13.86 16.85 19.38
N ASP A 672 12.66 16.59 18.84
CA ASP A 672 12.32 16.85 17.44
C ASP A 672 12.35 18.37 17.14
N THR A 673 11.75 19.17 18.03
CA THR A 673 11.81 20.64 17.92
C THR A 673 13.21 21.16 18.20
N ALA A 674 13.91 20.60 19.19
CA ALA A 674 15.30 20.96 19.49
C ALA A 674 16.22 20.73 18.29
N TRP A 675 16.10 19.58 17.62
CA TRP A 675 16.81 19.26 16.39
C TRP A 675 16.46 20.23 15.27
N SER A 676 15.17 20.47 15.01
CA SER A 676 14.75 21.43 13.98
C SER A 676 15.34 22.83 14.20
N GLN A 677 15.38 23.30 15.45
CA GLN A 677 15.97 24.59 15.79
C GLN A 677 17.50 24.60 15.66
N ALA A 678 18.18 23.51 16.03
CA ALA A 678 19.61 23.35 15.82
C ALA A 678 19.98 23.35 14.33
N ILE A 679 19.17 22.70 13.48
CA ILE A 679 19.36 22.71 12.02
C ILE A 679 19.09 24.09 11.43
N ASN A 680 18.08 24.81 11.91
CA ASN A 680 17.84 26.20 11.50
C ASN A 680 19.04 27.09 11.88
N TYR A 681 19.62 26.89 13.06
CA TYR A 681 20.84 27.57 13.49
C TYR A 681 22.01 27.22 12.57
N TRP A 682 22.27 25.95 12.27
CA TRP A 682 23.30 25.52 11.33
C TRP A 682 23.14 26.18 9.95
N ASN A 683 21.94 26.09 9.37
CA ASN A 683 21.64 26.66 8.05
C ASN A 683 21.86 28.18 8.00
N ALA A 684 21.59 28.89 9.11
CA ALA A 684 21.85 30.32 9.21
C ALA A 684 23.35 30.68 9.40
N ASN A 685 24.17 29.74 9.89
CA ASN A 685 25.56 30.00 10.31
C ASN A 685 26.63 29.27 9.49
N GLN A 686 26.29 28.53 8.42
CA GLN A 686 27.27 27.78 7.61
C GLN A 686 28.46 28.65 7.14
N ALA A 687 28.22 29.91 6.78
CA ALA A 687 29.27 30.83 6.34
C ALA A 687 30.23 31.28 7.45
N ALA A 688 29.79 31.25 8.72
CA ALA A 688 30.62 31.51 9.89
C ALA A 688 31.39 30.24 10.30
N ALA A 689 30.69 29.10 10.39
CA ALA A 689 31.29 27.79 10.64
C ALA A 689 32.44 27.48 9.68
N ALA A 690 32.25 27.74 8.38
CA ALA A 690 33.29 27.54 7.36
C ALA A 690 34.53 28.46 7.54
N LYS A 691 34.39 29.65 8.15
CA LYS A 691 35.52 30.54 8.44
C LYS A 691 36.31 30.08 9.67
N GLU A 692 35.61 29.52 10.65
CA GLU A 692 36.18 29.01 11.90
C GLU A 692 36.67 27.56 11.79
N LYS A 693 36.32 26.88 10.68
CA LYS A 693 36.59 25.46 10.38
C LYS A 693 35.87 24.51 11.34
N ASN A 694 34.70 24.91 11.82
CA ASN A 694 33.86 24.06 12.67
C ASN A 694 33.15 23.01 11.80
N SER A 695 33.10 21.77 12.28
CA SER A 695 32.29 20.72 11.67
C SER A 695 30.80 20.93 11.96
N PHE A 696 29.93 20.21 11.24
CA PHE A 696 28.50 20.21 11.54
C PHE A 696 28.23 19.81 13.00
N SER A 697 28.86 18.74 13.48
CA SER A 697 28.71 18.26 14.86
C SER A 697 29.20 19.27 15.91
N MET A 698 30.28 20.01 15.65
CA MET A 698 30.73 21.12 16.52
C MET A 698 29.70 22.25 16.61
N GLU A 699 29.05 22.61 15.50
CA GLU A 699 28.02 23.65 15.50
C GLU A 699 26.75 23.21 16.23
N ILE A 700 26.38 21.93 16.12
CA ILE A 700 25.25 21.37 16.88
C ILE A 700 25.59 21.33 18.38
N ALA A 701 26.80 20.93 18.77
CA ALA A 701 27.27 21.00 20.16
C ALA A 701 27.29 22.44 20.70
N SER A 702 27.74 23.39 19.88
CA SER A 702 27.75 24.82 20.19
C SER A 702 26.33 25.38 20.39
N PHE A 703 25.36 24.97 19.57
CA PHE A 703 23.96 25.36 19.74
C PHE A 703 23.39 24.92 21.11
N PHE A 704 23.73 23.71 21.54
CA PHE A 704 23.36 23.19 22.86
C PHE A 704 24.25 23.67 24.00
N LYS A 705 25.26 24.52 23.72
CA LYS A 705 26.21 25.09 24.69
C LYS A 705 26.95 24.01 25.48
N ASP A 706 27.33 22.93 24.81
CA ASP A 706 28.09 21.88 25.46
C ASP A 706 29.44 22.41 25.97
N THR A 707 29.72 22.26 27.27
CA THR A 707 30.91 22.85 27.90
C THR A 707 32.21 22.06 27.71
N GLY A 708 32.13 20.84 27.15
CA GLY A 708 33.27 19.94 26.95
C GLY A 708 33.64 19.70 25.48
N LEU A 709 32.66 19.71 24.59
CA LEU A 709 32.74 19.21 23.21
C LEU A 709 32.46 20.27 22.14
N GLN A 710 31.98 21.47 22.50
CA GLN A 710 31.67 22.54 21.53
C GLN A 710 32.82 22.91 20.58
N ASP A 711 34.08 22.70 21.00
CA ASP A 711 35.29 22.98 20.22
C ASP A 711 35.99 21.71 19.69
N ASP A 712 35.44 20.51 19.95
CA ASP A 712 36.14 19.23 19.73
C ASP A 712 35.26 18.15 19.05
N MET A 713 33.93 18.27 19.04
CA MET A 713 33.01 17.24 18.54
C MET A 713 33.04 17.08 17.01
N ASN A 714 34.00 16.31 16.49
CA ASN A 714 34.20 16.08 15.07
C ASN A 714 33.78 14.68 14.59
N CYS A 715 32.52 14.32 14.79
CA CYS A 715 31.96 13.02 14.34
C CYS A 715 31.98 12.82 12.80
N GLN A 716 32.50 13.79 12.04
CA GLN A 716 32.75 13.65 10.60
C GLN A 716 34.08 12.91 10.32
N SER A 717 34.95 12.75 11.32
CA SER A 717 36.29 12.17 11.21
C SER A 717 36.40 10.87 11.99
N LEU A 718 36.85 9.78 11.35
CA LEU A 718 37.11 8.49 12.02
C LEU A 718 38.54 8.37 12.56
N THR A 719 39.12 9.48 13.04
CA THR A 719 40.46 9.50 13.63
C THR A 719 40.41 9.23 15.12
N ASP A 720 41.45 8.60 15.67
CA ASP A 720 41.64 8.54 17.12
C ASP A 720 41.57 9.97 17.72
N HIS A 721 40.68 10.19 18.69
CA HIS A 721 40.42 11.49 19.34
C HIS A 721 39.74 12.53 18.43
N ASN A 722 38.57 12.17 17.87
CA ASN A 722 37.69 13.08 17.12
C ASN A 722 36.68 13.83 18.01
N GLY A 723 36.80 13.72 19.34
CA GLY A 723 35.87 14.32 20.31
C GLY A 723 34.48 13.67 20.38
N CYS A 724 34.26 12.54 19.72
CA CYS A 724 33.02 11.76 19.77
C CYS A 724 33.23 10.40 20.48
N ASP A 725 33.94 10.40 21.61
CA ASP A 725 34.34 9.20 22.37
C ASP A 725 33.86 9.20 23.84
N SER A 726 33.09 10.22 24.24
CA SER A 726 32.71 10.47 25.63
C SER A 726 31.26 10.97 25.72
N GLU A 727 30.39 10.23 26.41
CA GLU A 727 28.98 10.62 26.59
C GLU A 727 28.84 11.99 27.30
N VAL A 728 28.07 12.87 26.68
CA VAL A 728 27.61 14.15 27.23
C VAL A 728 26.68 13.90 28.41
N GLN A 729 26.90 14.62 29.51
CA GLN A 729 25.99 14.60 30.66
C GLN A 729 25.03 15.79 30.58
N CYS A 730 23.82 15.65 31.14
CA CYS A 730 22.81 16.71 31.08
C CYS A 730 23.30 18.06 31.66
N LYS A 731 24.19 18.03 32.67
CA LYS A 731 24.79 19.22 33.28
C LYS A 731 25.72 20.00 32.35
N ASP A 732 26.21 19.36 31.30
CA ASP A 732 27.24 19.90 30.40
C ASP A 732 26.60 20.66 29.22
N VAL A 733 25.29 20.51 29.01
CA VAL A 733 24.47 21.20 27.99
C VAL A 733 23.46 22.17 28.61
N ASN A 734 22.87 23.03 27.78
CA ASN A 734 21.83 23.96 28.20
C ASN A 734 20.50 23.29 28.61
N HIS A 735 20.14 22.17 27.96
CA HIS A 735 18.87 21.44 28.14
C HIS A 735 19.03 19.94 27.83
N PRO A 736 18.22 19.06 28.44
CA PRO A 736 18.32 17.60 28.28
C PRO A 736 18.14 17.10 26.83
N ALA A 737 17.40 17.82 25.98
CA ALA A 737 17.31 17.48 24.56
C ALA A 737 18.67 17.50 23.85
N GLY A 738 19.53 18.47 24.21
CA GLY A 738 20.90 18.55 23.71
C GLY A 738 21.72 17.31 24.08
N MET A 739 21.60 16.84 25.32
CA MET A 739 22.27 15.60 25.77
C MET A 739 21.85 14.40 24.91
N PHE A 740 20.55 14.19 24.69
CA PHE A 740 20.08 13.03 23.91
C PHE A 740 20.48 13.10 22.43
N ILE A 741 20.42 14.29 21.82
CA ILE A 741 20.82 14.49 20.43
C ILE A 741 22.33 14.26 20.29
N LEU A 742 23.16 14.93 21.11
CA LEU A 742 24.62 14.80 21.01
C LEU A 742 25.09 13.38 21.30
N ASN A 743 24.57 12.72 22.33
CA ASN A 743 24.90 11.31 22.60
C ASN A 743 24.46 10.38 21.46
N SER A 744 23.36 10.68 20.78
CA SER A 744 22.93 9.90 19.62
C SER A 744 23.90 10.05 18.43
N LEU A 745 24.48 11.24 18.23
CA LEU A 745 25.53 11.46 17.23
C LEU A 745 26.84 10.76 17.62
N ILE A 746 27.19 10.77 18.91
CA ILE A 746 28.38 10.07 19.45
C ILE A 746 28.25 8.55 19.25
N HIS A 747 27.12 7.95 19.65
CA HIS A 747 26.91 6.52 19.45
C HIS A 747 26.85 6.12 17.96
N LEU A 748 26.41 7.04 17.10
CA LEU A 748 26.46 6.84 15.65
C LEU A 748 27.92 6.89 15.14
N ASP A 749 28.77 7.75 15.67
CA ASP A 749 30.21 7.79 15.33
C ASP A 749 30.94 6.55 15.85
N GLU A 750 30.78 6.19 17.14
CA GLU A 750 31.37 4.99 17.76
C GLU A 750 31.06 3.72 16.97
N HIS A 751 29.87 3.67 16.37
CA HIS A 751 29.47 2.60 15.48
C HIS A 751 30.34 2.50 14.22
N PHE A 752 30.55 3.62 13.53
CA PHE A 752 31.41 3.67 12.36
C PHE A 752 32.87 3.41 12.72
N GLN A 753 33.32 3.87 13.88
CA GLN A 753 34.66 3.60 14.42
C GLN A 753 34.88 2.10 14.63
N ASN A 754 33.93 1.39 15.26
CA ASN A 754 34.02 -0.06 15.45
C ASN A 754 34.12 -0.82 14.11
N LEU A 755 33.37 -0.37 13.10
CA LEU A 755 33.47 -0.94 11.75
C LEU A 755 34.84 -0.67 11.11
N TYR A 756 35.31 0.58 11.17
CA TYR A 756 36.59 1.01 10.60
C TYR A 756 37.77 0.22 11.20
N ASP A 757 37.76 0.05 12.51
CA ASP A 757 38.73 -0.73 13.28
C ASP A 757 38.71 -2.22 12.93
N ALA A 758 37.52 -2.80 12.75
CA ALA A 758 37.37 -4.19 12.37
C ALA A 758 37.93 -4.45 10.96
N ILE A 759 37.76 -3.50 10.02
CA ILE A 759 38.36 -3.56 8.69
C ILE A 759 39.89 -3.54 8.78
N SER A 760 40.46 -2.70 9.65
CA SER A 760 41.92 -2.64 9.87
C SER A 760 42.50 -3.97 10.41
N ARG A 761 41.77 -4.62 11.33
CA ARG A 761 42.16 -5.95 11.86
C ARG A 761 42.04 -7.05 10.81
N LEU A 762 41.01 -7.02 9.97
CA LEU A 762 40.86 -7.95 8.85
C LEU A 762 42.03 -7.85 7.86
N GLU A 763 42.47 -6.63 7.52
CA GLU A 763 43.62 -6.43 6.63
C GLU A 763 44.83 -7.24 7.10
N THR A 764 45.15 -7.16 8.40
CA THR A 764 46.28 -7.88 9.00
C THR A 764 46.12 -9.41 8.89
N ASN A 765 44.92 -9.93 9.11
CA ASN A 765 44.64 -11.37 9.04
C ASN A 765 44.62 -11.89 7.59
N ALA A 766 43.95 -11.18 6.69
CA ALA A 766 43.87 -11.54 5.27
C ALA A 766 45.25 -11.57 4.62
N LEU A 767 46.13 -10.63 4.96
CA LEU A 767 47.53 -10.61 4.53
C LEU A 767 48.34 -11.83 5.01
N GLY A 768 48.04 -12.34 6.21
CA GLY A 768 48.66 -13.55 6.75
C GLY A 768 48.19 -14.84 6.05
N ASP A 769 46.97 -14.86 5.53
CA ASP A 769 46.37 -16.04 4.91
C ASP A 769 46.75 -16.22 3.44
N VAL A 770 47.14 -15.17 2.72
CA VAL A 770 47.49 -15.25 1.28
C VAL A 770 48.54 -16.33 0.97
N PRO A 771 49.67 -16.45 1.70
CA PRO A 771 50.62 -17.56 1.50
C PRO A 771 50.02 -18.94 1.77
N THR A 772 49.10 -19.04 2.74
CA THR A 772 48.44 -20.32 3.07
C THR A 772 47.46 -20.75 1.99
N ILE A 773 46.79 -19.82 1.32
CA ILE A 773 45.87 -20.13 0.21
C ILE A 773 46.62 -20.76 -0.96
N ASN A 774 47.82 -20.23 -1.27
CA ASN A 774 48.70 -20.76 -2.30
C ASN A 774 49.06 -22.23 -2.04
N ASP A 775 49.32 -22.60 -0.78
CA ASP A 775 49.73 -23.94 -0.37
C ASP A 775 48.55 -24.92 -0.19
N VAL A 776 47.39 -24.42 0.26
CA VAL A 776 46.22 -25.25 0.64
C VAL A 776 45.27 -25.49 -0.53
N PHE A 777 45.00 -24.46 -1.35
CA PHE A 777 43.94 -24.50 -2.37
C PHE A 777 44.49 -24.61 -3.78
N ALA A 778 45.36 -23.69 -4.20
CA ALA A 778 46.09 -23.73 -5.47
C ALA A 778 46.97 -22.48 -5.58
N PRO A 779 48.01 -22.49 -6.44
CA PRO A 779 48.80 -21.29 -6.69
C PRO A 779 47.97 -20.08 -7.12
N LEU A 780 48.39 -18.87 -6.79
CA LEU A 780 47.61 -17.67 -7.14
C LEU A 780 47.94 -17.18 -8.58
N PRO A 781 47.02 -16.45 -9.24
CA PRO A 781 47.13 -16.12 -10.67
C PRO A 781 48.16 -15.04 -11.02
N THR A 782 48.39 -14.86 -12.34
CA THR A 782 49.29 -13.86 -12.92
C THR A 782 48.78 -12.41 -12.78
N GLU A 783 49.67 -11.42 -13.00
CA GLU A 783 49.48 -9.98 -12.70
C GLU A 783 48.13 -9.38 -13.15
N ASN A 784 47.70 -9.62 -14.39
CA ASN A 784 46.45 -9.06 -14.95
C ASN A 784 45.17 -9.62 -14.30
N GLN A 785 45.23 -10.84 -13.75
CA GLN A 785 44.10 -11.51 -13.12
C GLN A 785 43.98 -11.09 -11.65
N ALA A 786 45.10 -10.82 -10.98
CA ALA A 786 45.13 -10.31 -9.61
C ALA A 786 44.43 -8.94 -9.46
N LEU A 787 44.62 -8.05 -10.45
CA LEU A 787 43.96 -6.75 -10.51
C LEU A 787 42.42 -6.88 -10.58
N LYS A 788 41.92 -7.80 -11.41
CA LYS A 788 40.47 -8.02 -11.55
C LYS A 788 39.84 -8.50 -10.24
N ILE A 789 40.49 -9.45 -9.56
CA ILE A 789 40.03 -9.96 -8.26
C ILE A 789 39.94 -8.82 -7.24
N ALA A 790 40.93 -7.95 -7.19
CA ALA A 790 40.93 -6.83 -6.24
C ALA A 790 39.83 -5.80 -6.52
N LEU A 791 39.52 -5.52 -7.79
CA LEU A 791 38.41 -4.63 -8.16
C LEU A 791 37.04 -5.24 -7.79
N ASP A 792 36.87 -6.54 -7.99
CA ASP A 792 35.68 -7.28 -7.58
C ASP A 792 35.55 -7.26 -6.04
N VAL A 793 36.64 -7.53 -5.31
CA VAL A 793 36.68 -7.45 -3.83
C VAL A 793 36.32 -6.04 -3.33
N LEU A 794 36.87 -4.98 -3.93
CA LEU A 794 36.64 -3.60 -3.49
C LEU A 794 35.16 -3.23 -3.47
N SER A 795 34.41 -3.53 -4.53
CA SER A 795 33.00 -3.11 -4.63
C SER A 795 32.01 -4.21 -4.23
N LEU A 796 32.16 -5.41 -4.78
CA LEU A 796 31.26 -6.53 -4.52
C LEU A 796 31.49 -7.11 -3.12
N GLY A 797 32.76 -7.20 -2.69
CA GLY A 797 33.09 -7.66 -1.35
C GLY A 797 32.54 -6.74 -0.26
N PHE A 798 32.57 -5.41 -0.47
CA PHE A 798 31.94 -4.45 0.43
C PHE A 798 30.43 -4.69 0.56
N ALA A 799 29.72 -4.77 -0.57
CA ALA A 799 28.28 -4.97 -0.57
C ALA A 799 27.84 -6.26 0.17
N LEU A 800 28.67 -7.31 0.09
CA LEU A 800 28.40 -8.61 0.71
C LEU A 800 28.57 -8.61 2.24
N PHE A 801 29.51 -7.86 2.81
CA PHE A 801 29.68 -7.81 4.26
C PHE A 801 28.87 -6.69 4.92
N ALA A 802 28.65 -5.58 4.21
CA ALA A 802 28.00 -4.42 4.80
C ALA A 802 26.57 -4.76 5.21
N ALA A 803 25.87 -5.57 4.43
CA ALA A 803 24.50 -5.97 4.74
C ALA A 803 24.32 -6.75 6.06
N PRO A 804 25.06 -7.86 6.32
CA PRO A 804 24.96 -8.55 7.60
C PRO A 804 25.40 -7.66 8.78
N PHE A 805 26.39 -6.79 8.56
CA PHE A 805 26.83 -5.80 9.55
C PHE A 805 25.70 -4.83 9.93
N TRP A 806 25.15 -4.09 8.95
CA TRP A 806 24.08 -3.12 9.16
C TRP A 806 22.84 -3.79 9.75
N ASN A 807 22.45 -4.96 9.24
CA ASN A 807 21.32 -5.71 9.78
C ASN A 807 21.52 -6.14 11.24
N ALA A 808 22.70 -6.62 11.62
CA ALA A 808 22.96 -7.04 12.99
C ALA A 808 23.01 -5.84 13.93
N TYR A 809 23.60 -4.74 13.49
CA TYR A 809 23.69 -3.52 14.27
C TYR A 809 22.31 -2.86 14.46
N LEU A 810 21.54 -2.70 13.39
CA LEU A 810 20.18 -2.12 13.42
C LEU A 810 19.17 -2.99 14.20
N LYS A 811 19.47 -4.28 14.41
CA LYS A 811 18.70 -5.13 15.34
C LYS A 811 19.08 -4.92 16.81
N GLY A 812 20.27 -4.39 17.08
CA GLY A 812 20.77 -4.09 18.43
C GLY A 812 20.30 -2.73 18.97
N ILE A 813 19.88 -1.80 18.11
CA ILE A 813 19.28 -0.52 18.55
C ILE A 813 17.83 -0.72 19.01
N ASN A 814 17.39 0.08 19.99
CA ASN A 814 16.13 -0.10 20.75
C ASN A 814 14.81 0.06 19.94
N ILE A 815 14.86 0.06 18.60
CA ILE A 815 13.69 0.11 17.70
C ILE A 815 12.78 -1.15 17.86
N VAL A 816 13.21 -2.17 18.60
CA VAL A 816 12.75 -3.56 18.46
C VAL A 816 11.74 -4.04 19.53
N LYS A 817 11.15 -3.17 20.36
CA LYS A 817 10.10 -3.61 21.31
C LYS A 817 8.66 -3.21 21.00
N GLU A 818 8.40 -2.27 20.09
CA GLU A 818 7.04 -1.71 19.96
C GLU A 818 6.46 -1.62 18.53
N ASN A 819 7.17 -2.04 17.48
CA ASN A 819 6.66 -2.02 16.10
C ASN A 819 6.72 -3.40 15.44
N SER A 820 5.58 -3.93 14.99
CA SER A 820 5.45 -5.23 14.30
C SER A 820 6.00 -5.25 12.85
N ASN A 821 6.55 -4.15 12.34
CA ASN A 821 7.17 -4.03 11.00
C ASN A 821 8.70 -3.83 11.01
N THR A 822 9.37 -4.14 12.13
CA THR A 822 10.78 -3.77 12.36
C THR A 822 11.78 -4.30 11.34
N LEU A 823 11.51 -5.43 10.69
CA LEU A 823 12.46 -6.04 9.73
C LEU A 823 12.54 -5.29 8.39
N GLY A 824 11.44 -4.64 7.97
CA GLY A 824 11.36 -3.90 6.70
C GLY A 824 12.17 -2.60 6.73
N SER A 825 11.94 -1.77 7.76
CA SER A 825 12.68 -0.51 7.94
C SER A 825 14.18 -0.74 8.14
N ILE A 826 14.58 -1.82 8.82
CA ILE A 826 15.99 -2.24 8.96
C ILE A 826 16.60 -2.58 7.59
N LYS A 827 15.86 -3.31 6.74
CA LYS A 827 16.32 -3.67 5.40
C LYS A 827 16.46 -2.44 4.50
N ASP A 828 15.52 -1.50 4.56
CA ASP A 828 15.55 -0.29 3.71
C ASP A 828 16.70 0.65 4.09
N MET A 829 16.92 0.85 5.39
CA MET A 829 18.06 1.61 5.91
C MET A 829 19.39 0.92 5.58
N THR A 830 19.46 -0.41 5.71
CA THR A 830 20.62 -1.20 5.26
C THR A 830 20.87 -1.00 3.77
N ASN A 831 19.85 -1.09 2.93
CA ASN A 831 19.99 -0.90 1.48
C ASN A 831 20.52 0.48 1.13
N ALA A 832 20.01 1.54 1.78
CA ALA A 832 20.44 2.91 1.54
C ALA A 832 21.92 3.12 1.92
N LEU A 833 22.34 2.63 3.09
CA LEU A 833 23.72 2.77 3.57
C LEU A 833 24.72 1.97 2.71
N VAL A 834 24.35 0.74 2.33
CA VAL A 834 25.17 -0.10 1.45
C VAL A 834 25.27 0.54 0.06
N SER A 835 24.15 0.95 -0.54
CA SER A 835 24.13 1.54 -1.87
C SER A 835 24.93 2.85 -1.92
N ASN A 836 24.79 3.71 -0.91
CA ASN A 836 25.52 4.98 -0.88
C ASN A 836 27.03 4.74 -0.80
N THR A 837 27.47 3.81 0.03
CA THR A 837 28.90 3.51 0.17
C THR A 837 29.46 2.85 -1.09
N VAL A 838 28.71 1.95 -1.74
CA VAL A 838 29.11 1.37 -3.04
C VAL A 838 29.28 2.47 -4.09
N THR A 839 28.38 3.45 -4.13
CA THR A 839 28.51 4.63 -5.02
C THR A 839 29.75 5.44 -4.67
N LEU A 840 29.98 5.75 -3.39
CA LEU A 840 31.17 6.48 -2.93
C LEU A 840 32.46 5.75 -3.29
N LEU A 841 32.53 4.42 -3.13
CA LEU A 841 33.67 3.58 -3.53
C LEU A 841 33.91 3.62 -5.04
N LYS A 842 32.84 3.71 -5.84
CA LYS A 842 32.95 3.86 -7.30
C LYS A 842 33.41 5.26 -7.70
N ASP A 843 32.94 6.29 -7.00
CA ASP A 843 33.23 7.70 -7.27
C ASP A 843 34.62 8.14 -6.75
N SER A 844 35.10 7.52 -5.67
CA SER A 844 36.44 7.69 -5.12
C SER A 844 37.49 6.85 -5.83
N SER A 845 37.08 5.81 -6.57
CA SER A 845 37.92 5.12 -7.54
C SER A 845 37.99 5.92 -8.84
N PRO A 846 39.16 5.97 -9.52
CA PRO A 846 39.22 5.14 -10.72
C PRO A 846 40.61 4.54 -11.08
N ALA A 847 41.67 5.00 -10.42
CA ALA A 847 43.07 4.74 -10.76
C ALA A 847 44.04 5.22 -9.64
N GLY A 848 43.51 5.44 -8.42
CA GLY A 848 44.16 6.24 -7.37
C GLY A 848 44.55 5.50 -6.09
N LEU A 849 44.01 4.31 -5.84
CA LEU A 849 44.70 3.32 -5.03
C LEU A 849 45.76 2.72 -5.95
N ASP A 850 47.01 2.54 -5.52
CA ASP A 850 48.13 2.03 -6.33
C ASP A 850 47.93 0.58 -6.86
N ILE A 851 46.70 0.07 -6.89
CA ILE A 851 46.24 -1.22 -7.44
C ILE A 851 46.72 -1.42 -8.89
N ALA A 852 46.89 -0.34 -9.66
CA ALA A 852 47.30 -0.42 -11.06
C ALA A 852 48.82 -0.51 -11.27
N ASN A 853 49.65 -0.24 -10.24
CA ASN A 853 51.10 -0.15 -10.37
C ASN A 853 51.88 -1.29 -9.68
N GLU A 854 51.23 -2.12 -8.87
CA GLU A 854 51.83 -3.29 -8.21
C GLU A 854 51.17 -4.61 -8.64
N ASN A 855 52.02 -5.60 -8.92
CA ASN A 855 51.66 -6.80 -9.69
C ASN A 855 51.39 -8.07 -8.86
N ASP A 856 51.40 -7.98 -7.52
CA ASP A 856 51.16 -9.13 -6.63
C ASP A 856 49.76 -9.07 -5.98
N LEU A 857 49.09 -10.24 -5.88
CA LEU A 857 47.72 -10.35 -5.34
C LEU A 857 47.65 -9.90 -3.88
N THR A 858 48.72 -10.10 -3.10
CA THR A 858 48.83 -9.68 -1.70
C THR A 858 48.64 -8.16 -1.57
N THR A 859 49.35 -7.37 -2.38
CA THR A 859 49.20 -5.90 -2.39
C THR A 859 47.81 -5.50 -2.89
N ASN A 860 47.30 -6.16 -3.93
CA ASN A 860 46.02 -5.76 -4.53
C ASN A 860 44.82 -6.05 -3.60
N VAL A 861 44.84 -7.15 -2.85
CA VAL A 861 43.85 -7.44 -1.80
C VAL A 861 43.98 -6.44 -0.65
N LYS A 862 45.20 -6.11 -0.23
CA LYS A 862 45.44 -5.07 0.78
C LYS A 862 44.80 -3.75 0.36
N ASN A 863 45.08 -3.28 -0.85
CA ASN A 863 44.55 -2.02 -1.37
C ASN A 863 43.02 -2.05 -1.49
N ALA A 864 42.41 -3.21 -1.80
CA ALA A 864 40.96 -3.34 -1.83
C ALA A 864 40.33 -3.22 -0.43
N VAL A 865 40.95 -3.80 0.60
CA VAL A 865 40.51 -3.69 2.00
C VAL A 865 40.72 -2.26 2.53
N THR A 866 41.84 -1.62 2.21
CA THR A 866 42.06 -0.19 2.49
C THR A 866 41.00 0.67 1.80
N GLY A 867 40.60 0.33 0.56
CA GLY A 867 39.51 1.00 -0.13
C GLY A 867 38.18 0.90 0.62
N TRP A 868 37.88 -0.20 1.32
CA TRP A 868 36.69 -0.27 2.19
C TRP A 868 36.77 0.73 3.36
N GLN A 869 37.95 0.93 3.95
CA GLN A 869 38.16 1.93 5.01
C GLN A 869 37.94 3.36 4.49
N ASP A 870 38.45 3.64 3.29
CA ASP A 870 38.25 4.92 2.61
C ASP A 870 36.77 5.16 2.30
N GLY A 871 36.05 4.12 1.86
CA GLY A 871 34.60 4.18 1.60
C GLY A 871 33.77 4.48 2.85
N ILE A 872 34.08 3.82 3.97
CA ILE A 872 33.43 4.10 5.26
C ILE A 872 33.76 5.52 5.75
N SER A 873 35.01 5.94 5.62
CA SER A 873 35.42 7.31 5.94
C SER A 873 34.67 8.34 5.07
N ALA A 874 34.51 8.07 3.78
CA ALA A 874 33.76 8.92 2.86
C ALA A 874 32.26 8.97 3.22
N LEU A 875 31.67 7.83 3.61
CA LEU A 875 30.28 7.78 4.06
C LEU A 875 30.07 8.64 5.30
N VAL A 876 30.92 8.52 6.32
CA VAL A 876 30.84 9.33 7.54
C VAL A 876 31.03 10.81 7.23
N ASN A 877 32.01 11.13 6.37
CA ASN A 877 32.21 12.50 5.89
C ASN A 877 30.96 13.08 5.21
N GLN A 878 30.24 12.27 4.45
CA GLN A 878 29.00 12.70 3.79
C GLN A 878 27.84 12.81 4.78
N LEU A 879 27.61 11.81 5.64
CA LEU A 879 26.53 11.81 6.62
C LEU A 879 26.58 13.02 7.55
N PHE A 880 27.78 13.39 8.00
CA PHE A 880 27.99 14.56 8.85
C PHE A 880 28.38 15.82 8.05
N SER A 881 28.11 15.87 6.75
CA SER A 881 28.44 17.03 5.90
C SER A 881 27.64 18.30 6.26
N GLY A 882 26.47 18.12 6.89
CA GLY A 882 25.52 19.19 7.16
C GLY A 882 24.70 19.62 5.94
N SER A 883 24.73 18.88 4.82
CA SER A 883 23.83 19.11 3.69
C SER A 883 22.36 18.80 4.07
N SER A 884 21.38 19.38 3.38
CA SER A 884 19.96 19.16 3.68
C SER A 884 19.57 17.67 3.64
N ASP A 885 20.10 16.95 2.66
CA ASP A 885 19.77 15.54 2.44
C ASP A 885 20.47 14.63 3.45
N ASP A 886 21.69 14.98 3.87
CA ASP A 886 22.46 14.24 4.87
C ASP A 886 21.93 14.48 6.28
N VAL A 887 21.51 15.72 6.60
CA VAL A 887 20.83 16.05 7.85
C VAL A 887 19.53 15.25 8.01
N ALA A 888 18.76 15.09 6.92
CA ALA A 888 17.57 14.24 6.94
C ALA A 888 17.94 12.77 7.19
N ARG A 889 18.98 12.24 6.53
CA ARG A 889 19.48 10.87 6.75
C ARG A 889 19.97 10.64 8.18
N VAL A 890 20.69 11.59 8.77
CA VAL A 890 21.13 11.53 10.17
C VAL A 890 19.92 11.51 11.09
N TYR A 891 18.91 12.34 10.82
CA TYR A 891 17.68 12.35 11.61
C TYR A 891 16.87 11.05 11.47
N ASP A 892 16.80 10.45 10.28
CA ASP A 892 16.17 9.15 10.08
C ASP A 892 16.85 8.04 10.91
N LEU A 893 18.14 8.19 11.20
CA LEU A 893 18.90 7.27 12.07
C LEU A 893 18.64 7.53 13.55
N ILE A 894 18.78 8.78 14.01
CA ILE A 894 18.76 9.10 15.45
C ILE A 894 17.36 9.41 16.01
N GLY A 895 16.42 9.76 15.13
CA GLY A 895 15.06 10.20 15.48
C GLY A 895 14.30 9.15 16.29
N GLY A 896 13.38 9.64 17.13
CA GLY A 896 12.64 8.78 18.06
C GLY A 896 13.54 8.11 19.11
N GLY A 897 14.73 8.66 19.38
CA GLY A 897 15.64 8.17 20.43
C GLY A 897 16.35 6.86 20.09
N SER A 898 16.38 6.49 18.81
CA SER A 898 16.89 5.19 18.34
C SER A 898 18.35 4.95 18.72
N TYR A 899 19.16 6.02 18.82
CA TYR A 899 20.57 5.99 19.20
C TYR A 899 20.84 6.50 20.63
N ILE A 900 19.82 6.68 21.48
CA ILE A 900 20.05 6.97 22.92
C ILE A 900 20.69 5.76 23.62
N LYS A 901 20.37 4.53 23.18
CA LYS A 901 20.87 3.29 23.77
C LYS A 901 21.01 2.19 22.71
N VAL A 902 22.22 1.66 22.57
CA VAL A 902 22.53 0.51 21.71
C VAL A 902 22.66 -0.74 22.59
N THR A 903 21.81 -1.74 22.38
CA THR A 903 21.84 -3.01 23.12
C THR A 903 22.48 -4.12 22.28
N ASN A 904 23.56 -4.72 22.77
CA ASN A 904 24.28 -5.81 22.10
C ASN A 904 24.80 -5.43 20.68
N PRO A 905 25.69 -4.43 20.55
CA PRO A 905 26.34 -4.17 19.26
C PRO A 905 27.08 -5.44 18.78
N PRO A 906 27.22 -5.66 17.47
CA PRO A 906 28.03 -6.74 16.92
C PRO A 906 29.43 -6.70 17.51
N ASN A 907 29.92 -7.86 17.96
CA ASN A 907 31.29 -7.94 18.44
C ASN A 907 32.26 -7.99 17.25
N ASP A 908 33.50 -7.58 17.50
CA ASP A 908 34.56 -7.49 16.50
C ASP A 908 34.80 -8.80 15.71
N VAL A 909 34.67 -9.96 16.36
CA VAL A 909 34.88 -11.27 15.72
C VAL A 909 33.81 -11.56 14.68
N ASP A 910 32.55 -11.22 14.96
CA ASP A 910 31.45 -11.39 14.02
C ASP A 910 31.61 -10.47 12.81
N ILE A 911 32.01 -9.21 13.04
CA ILE A 911 32.27 -8.23 11.97
C ILE A 911 33.39 -8.75 11.07
N GLN A 912 34.51 -9.21 11.63
CA GLN A 912 35.62 -9.79 10.87
C GLN A 912 35.21 -11.03 10.06
N ASN A 913 34.37 -11.91 10.60
CA ASN A 913 33.88 -13.07 9.85
C ASN A 913 32.99 -12.66 8.67
N TRP A 914 32.11 -11.67 8.85
CA TRP A 914 31.27 -11.15 7.76
C TRP A 914 32.08 -10.55 6.63
N MET A 915 33.22 -9.94 6.93
CA MET A 915 34.13 -9.39 5.92
C MET A 915 35.05 -10.43 5.28
N ALA A 916 35.50 -11.42 6.06
CA ALA A 916 36.38 -12.50 5.60
C ALA A 916 35.68 -13.45 4.61
N ALA A 917 34.43 -13.83 4.87
CA ALA A 917 33.69 -14.77 4.03
C ALA A 917 33.61 -14.37 2.54
N PRO A 918 33.19 -13.13 2.16
CA PRO A 918 33.13 -12.73 0.76
C PRO A 918 34.52 -12.62 0.13
N LEU A 919 35.53 -12.19 0.88
CA LEU A 919 36.91 -12.12 0.40
C LEU A 919 37.41 -13.50 -0.05
N TYR A 920 37.31 -14.51 0.82
CA TYR A 920 37.77 -15.86 0.50
C TYR A 920 36.90 -16.57 -0.55
N ALA A 921 35.60 -16.25 -0.60
CA ALA A 921 34.68 -16.83 -1.58
C ALA A 921 34.97 -16.35 -3.01
N MET A 922 35.59 -15.18 -3.16
CA MET A 922 36.08 -14.69 -4.45
C MET A 922 37.46 -15.23 -4.78
N ILE A 923 38.37 -15.33 -3.79
CA ILE A 923 39.76 -15.74 -4.04
C ILE A 923 39.88 -17.25 -4.32
N ILE A 924 39.26 -18.11 -3.50
CA ILE A 924 39.48 -19.57 -3.54
C ILE A 924 38.98 -20.20 -4.86
N PRO A 925 37.74 -19.96 -5.33
CA PRO A 925 37.28 -20.47 -6.63
C PRO A 925 38.13 -20.01 -7.81
N ASN A 926 38.60 -18.76 -7.76
CA ASN A 926 39.48 -18.21 -8.78
C ASN A 926 40.85 -18.91 -8.78
N ALA A 927 41.44 -19.17 -7.61
CA ALA A 927 42.69 -19.93 -7.49
C ALA A 927 42.60 -21.33 -8.11
N TRP A 928 41.48 -22.05 -7.90
CA TRP A 928 41.24 -23.33 -8.57
C TRP A 928 41.16 -23.17 -10.09
N SER A 929 40.40 -22.19 -10.59
CA SER A 929 40.21 -21.96 -12.03
C SER A 929 41.49 -21.63 -12.78
N PHE A 930 42.42 -20.88 -12.17
CA PHE A 930 43.62 -20.40 -12.86
C PHE A 930 44.75 -21.44 -13.00
N ASN A 931 44.73 -22.54 -12.24
CA ASN A 931 45.77 -23.58 -12.29
C ASN A 931 45.40 -24.79 -13.13
N ASN A 932 44.54 -24.59 -14.14
CA ASN A 932 44.08 -25.65 -15.03
C ASN A 932 43.44 -26.82 -14.26
N LYS A 933 42.88 -26.55 -13.07
CA LYS A 933 42.12 -27.53 -12.28
C LYS A 933 40.66 -27.63 -12.70
N ALA A 934 40.18 -26.69 -13.52
CA ALA A 934 38.83 -26.72 -14.11
C ALA A 934 37.73 -27.11 -13.09
N PRO A 935 37.53 -26.30 -12.03
CA PRO A 935 36.49 -26.57 -11.05
C PRO A 935 35.10 -26.43 -11.68
N PHE A 936 34.17 -27.31 -11.34
CA PHE A 936 32.78 -27.25 -11.78
C PHE A 936 31.83 -27.85 -10.76
N VAL A 937 30.55 -27.49 -10.86
CA VAL A 937 29.47 -28.11 -10.08
C VAL A 937 28.72 -29.09 -10.97
N LEU A 938 28.75 -30.37 -10.60
CA LEU A 938 27.97 -31.41 -11.25
C LEU A 938 26.54 -31.39 -10.73
N ASP A 939 25.56 -31.16 -11.60
CA ASP A 939 24.15 -31.43 -11.33
C ASP A 939 23.86 -32.92 -11.59
N SER A 940 23.59 -33.67 -10.52
CA SER A 940 23.35 -35.11 -10.61
C SER A 940 22.04 -35.47 -11.32
N GLY A 941 21.12 -34.51 -11.45
CA GLY A 941 19.75 -34.78 -11.89
C GLY A 941 18.88 -35.50 -10.87
N GLN A 942 19.43 -35.89 -9.70
CA GLN A 942 18.75 -36.67 -8.68
C GLN A 942 18.28 -35.80 -7.51
N ASN A 943 17.22 -36.28 -6.84
CA ASN A 943 16.78 -35.68 -5.58
C ASN A 943 17.79 -35.95 -4.46
N CYS A 944 17.75 -35.14 -3.41
CA CYS A 944 18.60 -35.38 -2.25
C CYS A 944 18.27 -36.72 -1.57
N ASP A 945 19.28 -37.58 -1.43
CA ASP A 945 19.19 -38.87 -0.74
C ASP A 945 20.35 -38.97 0.27
N PRO A 946 20.11 -39.38 1.52
CA PRO A 946 21.16 -39.57 2.53
C PRO A 946 22.28 -40.54 2.12
N SER A 947 22.06 -41.37 1.10
CA SER A 947 23.04 -42.31 0.57
C SER A 947 24.06 -41.68 -0.39
N ASN A 948 23.88 -40.41 -0.80
CA ASN A 948 24.70 -39.68 -1.78
C ASN A 948 24.92 -40.50 -3.08
N PRO A 949 24.01 -40.40 -4.07
CA PRO A 949 24.07 -41.25 -5.26
C PRO A 949 25.41 -41.07 -5.99
N LEU A 950 26.16 -42.17 -6.14
CA LEU A 950 27.48 -42.15 -6.77
C LEU A 950 27.35 -41.76 -8.25
N PRO A 951 27.88 -40.60 -8.69
CA PRO A 951 27.94 -40.25 -10.10
C PRO A 951 28.93 -41.18 -10.83
N ASP A 952 28.72 -41.38 -12.13
CA ASP A 952 29.71 -42.07 -12.95
C ASP A 952 31.01 -41.25 -12.97
N ASN A 953 32.16 -41.93 -12.99
CA ASN A 953 33.50 -41.31 -13.01
C ASN A 953 33.80 -40.44 -11.75
N VAL A 954 33.26 -40.79 -10.58
CA VAL A 954 33.60 -40.17 -9.29
C VAL A 954 33.72 -41.25 -8.20
N ASP A 955 34.85 -41.28 -7.48
CA ASP A 955 35.06 -42.23 -6.39
C ASP A 955 34.26 -41.87 -5.11
N SER A 956 34.08 -42.86 -4.23
CA SER A 956 33.25 -42.71 -3.02
C SER A 956 33.77 -41.67 -2.01
N ASP A 957 35.10 -41.50 -1.91
CA ASP A 957 35.70 -40.56 -0.98
C ASP A 957 35.52 -39.12 -1.51
N THR A 958 35.64 -38.94 -2.83
CA THR A 958 35.35 -37.66 -3.51
C THR A 958 33.87 -37.30 -3.38
N VAL A 959 32.94 -38.24 -3.55
CA VAL A 959 31.50 -38.02 -3.31
C VAL A 959 31.22 -37.55 -1.87
N ALA A 960 31.84 -38.19 -0.88
CA ALA A 960 31.67 -37.82 0.52
C ALA A 960 32.18 -36.40 0.81
N ALA A 961 33.28 -35.98 0.18
CA ALA A 961 33.89 -34.67 0.39
C ALA A 961 33.19 -33.51 -0.35
N THR A 962 32.45 -33.79 -1.43
CA THR A 962 31.98 -32.77 -2.38
C THR A 962 30.46 -32.62 -2.49
N SER A 963 29.71 -33.57 -1.90
CA SER A 963 28.24 -33.61 -1.97
C SER A 963 27.56 -32.43 -1.26
N VAL A 964 26.60 -31.81 -1.96
CA VAL A 964 25.76 -30.73 -1.42
C VAL A 964 24.32 -30.93 -1.87
N CYS A 965 23.42 -31.04 -0.90
CA CYS A 965 21.98 -30.98 -1.15
C CYS A 965 21.50 -29.53 -1.16
N TYR A 966 20.90 -29.08 -2.26
CA TYR A 966 20.32 -27.75 -2.37
C TYR A 966 19.05 -27.79 -3.22
N ASN A 967 17.97 -27.14 -2.77
CA ASN A 967 16.65 -27.16 -3.43
C ASN A 967 16.14 -28.57 -3.78
N ASN A 968 16.33 -29.52 -2.85
CA ASN A 968 15.99 -30.94 -3.02
C ASN A 968 16.69 -31.60 -4.22
N ARG A 969 17.84 -31.07 -4.66
CA ARG A 969 18.64 -31.59 -5.75
C ARG A 969 20.08 -31.78 -5.30
N MET A 970 20.70 -32.89 -5.71
CA MET A 970 22.06 -33.26 -5.28
C MET A 970 23.10 -32.73 -6.26
N TYR A 971 24.11 -32.05 -5.73
CA TYR A 971 25.22 -31.45 -6.48
C TYR A 971 26.57 -31.90 -5.94
N TYR A 972 27.61 -31.86 -6.78
CA TYR A 972 28.99 -32.19 -6.40
C TYR A 972 29.97 -31.12 -6.91
N LEU A 973 30.83 -30.60 -6.03
CA LEU A 973 31.91 -29.67 -6.41
C LEU A 973 33.17 -30.46 -6.82
N LEU A 974 33.45 -30.52 -8.11
CA LEU A 974 34.48 -31.39 -8.71
C LEU A 974 35.52 -30.61 -9.52
N SER A 975 36.59 -31.28 -9.91
CA SER A 975 37.72 -30.76 -10.69
C SER A 975 38.08 -31.73 -11.82
N ALA A 976 37.98 -31.26 -13.06
CA ALA A 976 38.39 -31.97 -14.26
C ALA A 976 39.87 -31.69 -14.58
N SER A 977 40.75 -32.16 -13.70
CA SER A 977 42.21 -31.92 -13.76
C SER A 977 42.95 -33.12 -14.37
N GLY A 978 43.88 -32.86 -15.29
CA GLY A 978 44.70 -33.90 -15.91
C GLY A 978 44.04 -34.53 -17.14
N ASP A 979 44.48 -35.72 -17.52
CA ASP A 979 43.93 -36.45 -18.67
C ASP A 979 42.66 -37.20 -18.25
N ALA A 980 41.62 -37.25 -19.09
CA ALA A 980 40.38 -37.98 -18.80
C ALA A 980 40.58 -39.51 -18.83
N GLU A 981 41.63 -39.98 -19.51
CA GLU A 981 41.96 -41.40 -19.61
C GLU A 981 43.45 -41.63 -19.39
N THR A 982 43.80 -42.77 -18.81
CA THR A 982 45.18 -43.26 -18.66
C THR A 982 45.32 -44.70 -19.14
N ASN A 983 46.56 -45.18 -19.29
CA ASN A 983 46.87 -46.57 -19.64
C ASN A 983 46.31 -47.07 -21.00
N CYS A 984 46.21 -46.19 -22.00
CA CYS A 984 45.79 -46.55 -23.36
C CYS A 984 46.73 -47.61 -23.98
N GLN A 985 46.21 -48.81 -24.20
CA GLN A 985 46.94 -49.90 -24.86
C GLN A 985 46.40 -50.15 -26.27
N SER A 986 47.30 -50.07 -27.25
CA SER A 986 47.03 -50.52 -28.62
C SER A 986 47.14 -52.05 -28.70
N TRP A 987 46.18 -52.69 -29.36
CA TRP A 987 46.23 -54.13 -29.59
C TRP A 987 47.43 -54.49 -30.49
N PRO A 988 48.32 -55.41 -30.08
CA PRO A 988 49.45 -55.80 -30.91
C PRO A 988 48.98 -56.42 -32.23
N GLY A 989 49.24 -55.74 -33.35
CA GLY A 989 48.98 -56.25 -34.71
C GLY A 989 47.71 -55.75 -35.40
N CYS A 990 47.00 -54.76 -34.86
CA CYS A 990 45.86 -54.13 -35.53
C CYS A 990 46.06 -52.61 -35.66
N GLU A 991 46.45 -52.12 -36.83
CA GLU A 991 46.63 -50.69 -37.13
C GLU A 991 45.31 -49.88 -37.19
N SER A 992 44.15 -50.50 -36.93
CA SER A 992 42.82 -49.86 -37.04
C SER A 992 41.82 -50.24 -35.94
N CYS A 993 42.28 -50.82 -34.83
CA CYS A 993 41.42 -51.16 -33.69
C CYS A 993 41.48 -50.06 -32.62
N SER A 994 40.36 -49.82 -31.93
CA SER A 994 40.23 -48.84 -30.84
C SER A 994 41.21 -49.14 -29.70
N GLU A 995 41.93 -48.13 -29.22
CA GLU A 995 42.72 -48.20 -27.99
C GLU A 995 41.78 -48.53 -26.82
N THR A 996 42.19 -49.45 -25.94
CA THR A 996 41.48 -49.65 -24.66
C THR A 996 42.18 -48.78 -23.64
N CYS A 997 41.52 -47.71 -23.24
CA CYS A 997 41.98 -46.78 -22.21
C CYS A 997 41.20 -47.03 -20.91
N THR A 998 41.74 -46.54 -19.79
CA THR A 998 41.05 -46.54 -18.49
C THR A 998 40.61 -45.11 -18.18
N ASP A 999 39.30 -44.91 -18.07
CA ASP A 999 38.69 -43.68 -17.60
C ASP A 999 39.23 -43.31 -16.20
N ASN A 1000 39.69 -42.07 -16.04
CA ASN A 1000 40.01 -41.51 -14.73
C ASN A 1000 38.75 -40.97 -14.05
N ASP A 1001 38.77 -40.82 -12.73
CA ASP A 1001 37.67 -40.17 -12.01
C ASP A 1001 37.90 -38.65 -11.90
N PHE A 1002 36.82 -37.88 -11.84
CA PHE A 1002 36.88 -36.49 -11.40
C PHE A 1002 37.39 -36.42 -9.96
N SER A 1003 38.19 -35.40 -9.66
CA SER A 1003 38.79 -35.20 -8.34
C SER A 1003 38.09 -34.11 -7.55
N ALA A 1004 38.17 -34.16 -6.21
CA ALA A 1004 37.81 -33.02 -5.38
C ALA A 1004 38.82 -31.87 -5.58
N PRO A 1005 38.39 -30.60 -5.68
CA PRO A 1005 39.30 -29.47 -5.60
C PRO A 1005 40.17 -29.52 -4.33
N SER A 1006 41.43 -29.09 -4.42
CA SER A 1006 42.32 -29.08 -3.26
C SER A 1006 41.81 -28.13 -2.17
N GLY A 1007 41.97 -28.54 -0.90
CA GLY A 1007 41.70 -27.69 0.26
C GLY A 1007 40.26 -27.71 0.79
N LEU A 1008 39.33 -28.52 0.24
CA LEU A 1008 37.94 -28.55 0.72
C LEU A 1008 37.80 -28.87 2.22
N SER A 1009 38.70 -29.69 2.78
CA SER A 1009 38.70 -30.03 4.22
C SER A 1009 38.97 -28.82 5.14
N SER A 1010 39.53 -27.74 4.59
CA SER A 1010 39.74 -26.48 5.29
C SER A 1010 38.50 -25.58 5.33
N LEU A 1011 37.49 -25.84 4.48
CA LEU A 1011 36.22 -25.11 4.42
C LEU A 1011 35.20 -25.67 5.43
N THR A 1012 35.57 -25.57 6.70
CA THR A 1012 34.89 -26.26 7.81
C THR A 1012 33.67 -25.53 8.38
N GLY A 1013 33.38 -24.31 7.95
CA GLY A 1013 32.37 -23.45 8.56
C GLY A 1013 32.74 -22.87 9.93
N LYS A 1014 33.96 -23.11 10.43
CA LYS A 1014 34.43 -22.57 11.71
C LYS A 1014 34.81 -21.09 11.58
N ALA A 1015 34.35 -20.27 12.53
CA ALA A 1015 34.76 -18.87 12.67
C ALA A 1015 36.29 -18.74 12.70
N GLY A 1016 36.84 -17.78 11.96
CA GLY A 1016 38.28 -17.56 11.80
C GLY A 1016 39.01 -18.46 10.78
N ALA A 1017 38.40 -19.56 10.31
CA ALA A 1017 38.97 -20.39 9.23
C ALA A 1017 38.33 -20.02 7.89
N TYR A 1018 39.05 -19.27 7.04
CA TYR A 1018 38.58 -18.81 5.73
C TYR A 1018 37.19 -18.17 5.78
N GLY A 1019 36.93 -17.34 6.80
CA GLY A 1019 35.67 -16.62 6.99
C GLY A 1019 34.45 -17.49 7.30
N GLY A 1020 34.64 -18.76 7.71
CA GLY A 1020 33.52 -19.67 7.96
C GLY A 1020 32.85 -20.19 6.68
N LEU A 1021 33.55 -20.17 5.54
CA LEU A 1021 33.05 -20.73 4.30
C LEU A 1021 32.88 -22.25 4.38
N THR A 1022 31.89 -22.74 3.63
CA THR A 1022 31.59 -24.16 3.46
C THR A 1022 31.52 -24.51 1.98
N VAL A 1023 31.74 -25.79 1.65
CA VAL A 1023 31.51 -26.33 0.30
C VAL A 1023 30.08 -26.05 -0.16
N ALA A 1024 29.10 -26.16 0.74
CA ALA A 1024 27.70 -25.90 0.46
C ALA A 1024 27.44 -24.46 -0.03
N THR A 1025 28.06 -23.46 0.61
CA THR A 1025 27.90 -22.06 0.23
C THR A 1025 28.44 -21.78 -1.17
N ILE A 1026 29.58 -22.38 -1.53
CA ILE A 1026 30.18 -22.24 -2.87
C ILE A 1026 29.26 -22.86 -3.94
N VAL A 1027 28.76 -24.08 -3.70
CA VAL A 1027 27.84 -24.76 -4.61
C VAL A 1027 26.53 -23.99 -4.79
N GLN A 1028 25.95 -23.49 -3.70
CA GLN A 1028 24.75 -22.67 -3.74
C GLN A 1028 24.94 -21.42 -4.60
N GLY A 1029 26.07 -20.71 -4.45
CA GLY A 1029 26.40 -19.53 -5.26
C GLY A 1029 26.48 -19.84 -6.76
N ALA A 1030 27.16 -20.93 -7.13
CA ALA A 1030 27.27 -21.38 -8.51
C ALA A 1030 25.90 -21.74 -9.13
N VAL A 1031 25.09 -22.52 -8.40
CA VAL A 1031 23.75 -22.94 -8.85
C VAL A 1031 22.80 -21.74 -8.97
N ASN A 1032 22.84 -20.80 -8.03
CA ASN A 1032 22.05 -19.58 -8.08
C ASN A 1032 22.47 -18.69 -9.27
N GLY A 1033 23.77 -18.62 -9.60
CA GLY A 1033 24.27 -17.96 -10.81
C GLY A 1033 23.73 -18.60 -12.09
N TYR A 1034 23.88 -19.92 -12.20
CA TYR A 1034 23.41 -20.71 -13.35
C TYR A 1034 21.91 -20.56 -13.60
N THR A 1035 21.09 -20.73 -12.55
CA THR A 1035 19.64 -20.64 -12.64
C THR A 1035 19.16 -19.23 -12.95
N ASN A 1036 19.75 -18.21 -12.33
CA ASN A 1036 19.44 -16.80 -12.61
C ASN A 1036 19.78 -16.39 -14.05
N ASN A 1037 20.76 -17.05 -14.67
CA ASN A 1037 21.11 -16.85 -16.08
C ASN A 1037 20.31 -17.75 -17.05
N GLY A 1038 19.17 -18.28 -16.60
CA GLY A 1038 18.29 -19.13 -17.43
C GLY A 1038 18.87 -20.51 -17.69
N ASN A 1039 19.56 -21.10 -16.71
CA ASN A 1039 20.24 -22.39 -16.78
C ASN A 1039 21.34 -22.40 -17.85
N LYS A 1040 22.19 -21.36 -17.86
CA LYS A 1040 23.30 -21.21 -18.80
C LYS A 1040 24.57 -20.74 -18.10
N ASN A 1041 25.70 -21.33 -18.45
CA ASN A 1041 27.02 -20.89 -18.00
C ASN A 1041 27.45 -19.56 -18.65
N GLY A 1042 28.46 -18.91 -18.07
CA GLY A 1042 28.98 -17.62 -18.56
C GLY A 1042 28.21 -16.38 -18.08
N TRP A 1043 27.59 -16.43 -16.90
CA TRP A 1043 27.01 -15.24 -16.28
C TRP A 1043 28.09 -14.24 -15.85
N LYS A 1044 27.72 -12.97 -15.78
CA LYS A 1044 28.62 -11.90 -15.35
C LYS A 1044 28.78 -11.93 -13.82
N THR A 1045 29.92 -11.44 -13.34
CA THR A 1045 30.11 -11.08 -11.93
C THR A 1045 28.99 -10.14 -11.49
N ALA A 1046 28.49 -10.29 -10.27
CA ALA A 1046 27.44 -9.45 -9.72
C ALA A 1046 27.90 -7.98 -9.67
N ASP A 1047 27.08 -7.07 -10.19
CA ASP A 1047 27.31 -5.63 -10.09
C ASP A 1047 26.52 -5.05 -8.92
N PRO A 1048 27.18 -4.64 -7.82
CA PRO A 1048 26.49 -4.10 -6.65
C PRO A 1048 25.86 -2.71 -6.88
N SER A 1049 26.06 -2.07 -8.04
CA SER A 1049 25.34 -0.82 -8.38
C SER A 1049 23.98 -1.03 -9.05
N ASP A 1050 23.69 -2.25 -9.51
CA ASP A 1050 22.35 -2.58 -9.96
C ASP A 1050 21.48 -2.88 -8.74
N ALA A 1051 20.42 -2.10 -8.53
CA ALA A 1051 19.59 -2.21 -7.33
C ALA A 1051 18.96 -3.61 -7.13
N ALA A 1052 18.60 -4.30 -8.22
CA ALA A 1052 18.06 -5.65 -8.15
C ALA A 1052 19.12 -6.70 -7.78
N THR A 1053 20.36 -6.51 -8.25
CA THR A 1053 21.51 -7.32 -7.89
C THR A 1053 21.94 -7.07 -6.45
N LEU A 1054 21.99 -5.80 -6.01
CA LEU A 1054 22.30 -5.41 -4.65
C LEU A 1054 21.35 -6.06 -3.63
N SER A 1055 20.04 -6.05 -3.90
CA SER A 1055 19.08 -6.72 -3.02
C SER A 1055 19.36 -8.22 -2.88
N LYS A 1056 19.76 -8.91 -3.97
CA LYS A 1056 20.09 -10.34 -3.92
C LYS A 1056 21.39 -10.61 -3.16
N LEU A 1057 22.39 -9.74 -3.30
CA LEU A 1057 23.65 -9.79 -2.54
C LEU A 1057 23.38 -9.68 -1.03
N ILE A 1058 22.47 -8.77 -0.66
CA ILE A 1058 22.07 -8.56 0.73
C ILE A 1058 21.31 -9.78 1.28
N ASP A 1059 20.41 -10.37 0.50
CA ASP A 1059 19.56 -11.47 0.95
C ASP A 1059 20.27 -12.83 0.99
N LEU A 1060 21.16 -13.10 0.03
CA LEU A 1060 21.78 -14.41 -0.16
C LEU A 1060 23.27 -14.44 0.21
N GLY A 1061 23.89 -13.29 0.48
CA GLY A 1061 25.32 -13.18 0.78
C GLY A 1061 26.17 -13.82 -0.32
N VAL A 1062 27.16 -14.62 0.09
CA VAL A 1062 28.07 -15.32 -0.85
C VAL A 1062 27.33 -16.25 -1.82
N ALA A 1063 26.14 -16.75 -1.45
CA ALA A 1063 25.34 -17.60 -2.33
C ALA A 1063 24.57 -16.81 -3.40
N ALA A 1064 24.70 -15.49 -3.47
CA ALA A 1064 24.00 -14.68 -4.46
C ALA A 1064 24.49 -14.96 -5.90
N PRO A 1065 23.59 -14.87 -6.90
CA PRO A 1065 23.96 -15.01 -8.31
C PRO A 1065 25.08 -14.03 -8.72
N GLY A 1066 26.16 -14.57 -9.29
CA GLY A 1066 27.29 -13.76 -9.79
C GLY A 1066 28.42 -13.50 -8.79
N VAL A 1067 28.34 -14.03 -7.56
CA VAL A 1067 29.46 -14.00 -6.60
C VAL A 1067 30.43 -15.17 -6.85
N VAL A 1068 29.88 -16.37 -6.97
CA VAL A 1068 30.62 -17.57 -7.38
C VAL A 1068 30.38 -17.82 -8.87
N THR A 1069 31.46 -17.94 -9.63
CA THR A 1069 31.42 -18.10 -11.10
C THR A 1069 31.87 -19.48 -11.56
N ILE A 1070 31.81 -20.49 -10.68
CA ILE A 1070 32.06 -21.88 -11.04
C ILE A 1070 30.92 -22.38 -11.93
N PRO A 1071 31.20 -22.97 -13.11
CA PRO A 1071 30.16 -23.39 -14.04
C PRO A 1071 29.45 -24.67 -13.57
N VAL A 1072 28.23 -24.88 -14.05
CA VAL A 1072 27.33 -25.97 -13.66
C VAL A 1072 26.92 -26.79 -14.89
N CYS A 1073 27.05 -28.11 -14.85
CA CYS A 1073 26.59 -29.01 -15.92
C CYS A 1073 26.31 -30.43 -15.40
N GLY A 1074 25.72 -31.27 -16.26
CA GLY A 1074 25.53 -32.69 -15.98
C GLY A 1074 26.80 -33.53 -16.20
N ASN A 1075 26.80 -34.76 -15.68
CA ASN A 1075 27.95 -35.67 -15.75
C ASN A 1075 28.44 -35.92 -17.18
N ASP A 1076 27.53 -36.28 -18.09
CA ASP A 1076 27.87 -36.64 -19.48
C ASP A 1076 28.53 -35.48 -20.22
N GLU A 1077 28.03 -34.26 -20.01
CA GLU A 1077 28.58 -33.06 -20.62
C GLU A 1077 30.00 -32.78 -20.12
N ALA A 1078 30.19 -32.80 -18.80
CA ALA A 1078 31.49 -32.60 -18.18
C ALA A 1078 32.52 -33.63 -18.66
N TRP A 1079 32.13 -34.91 -18.68
CA TRP A 1079 33.00 -36.02 -19.06
C TRP A 1079 33.41 -35.95 -20.53
N GLN A 1080 32.45 -35.73 -21.44
CA GLN A 1080 32.72 -35.63 -22.86
C GLN A 1080 33.64 -34.45 -23.18
N ASN A 1081 33.40 -33.29 -22.57
CA ASN A 1081 34.25 -32.13 -22.77
C ASN A 1081 35.67 -32.36 -22.23
N TRP A 1082 35.81 -33.03 -21.08
CA TRP A 1082 37.11 -33.41 -20.52
C TRP A 1082 37.88 -34.36 -21.44
N TYR A 1083 37.22 -35.42 -21.91
CA TYR A 1083 37.77 -36.40 -22.84
C TYR A 1083 38.25 -35.78 -24.16
N GLN A 1084 37.43 -34.90 -24.76
CA GLN A 1084 37.78 -34.22 -26.02
C GLN A 1084 38.98 -33.28 -25.85
N TYR A 1085 39.11 -32.63 -24.69
CA TYR A 1085 40.27 -31.81 -24.37
C TYR A 1085 41.54 -32.66 -24.23
N SER A 1086 41.50 -33.74 -23.44
CA SER A 1086 42.69 -34.53 -23.13
C SER A 1086 43.26 -35.30 -24.33
N ILE A 1087 42.42 -35.77 -25.26
CA ILE A 1087 42.87 -36.66 -26.35
C ILE A 1087 42.97 -35.93 -27.69
N ASN A 1088 42.02 -35.05 -28.01
CA ASN A 1088 41.91 -34.44 -29.33
C ASN A 1088 42.49 -33.01 -29.41
N SER A 1089 43.18 -32.55 -28.35
CA SER A 1089 43.78 -31.20 -28.28
C SER A 1089 42.80 -30.07 -28.61
N HIS A 1090 41.50 -30.26 -28.34
CA HIS A 1090 40.50 -29.22 -28.54
C HIS A 1090 40.77 -28.06 -27.57
N PRO A 1091 40.57 -26.80 -27.96
CA PRO A 1091 40.73 -25.68 -27.05
C PRO A 1091 39.66 -25.73 -25.94
N GLN A 1092 40.05 -25.40 -24.70
CA GLN A 1092 39.08 -25.22 -23.61
C GLN A 1092 38.13 -24.07 -23.94
N SER A 1093 36.85 -24.26 -23.67
CA SER A 1093 35.89 -23.15 -23.66
C SER A 1093 36.09 -22.28 -22.42
N ALA A 1094 35.45 -21.11 -22.38
CA ALA A 1094 35.49 -20.21 -21.23
C ALA A 1094 34.85 -20.80 -19.95
N ASN A 1095 33.98 -21.82 -20.08
CA ASN A 1095 33.26 -22.46 -18.97
C ASN A 1095 33.63 -23.95 -18.81
N TYR A 1096 34.74 -24.37 -19.40
CA TYR A 1096 35.18 -25.77 -19.39
C TYR A 1096 35.20 -26.34 -17.96
N PRO A 1097 34.65 -27.56 -17.73
CA PRO A 1097 34.13 -28.53 -18.71
C PRO A 1097 32.62 -28.40 -19.01
N CYS A 1098 31.94 -27.33 -18.59
CA CYS A 1098 30.50 -27.14 -18.69
C CYS A 1098 30.14 -26.07 -19.76
N ASN A 1099 30.02 -26.48 -21.02
CA ASN A 1099 30.11 -25.62 -22.20
C ASN A 1099 28.80 -24.94 -22.59
#